data_AF-A0A3Q8S3H5-F1
#
_entry.id   AF-A0A3Q8S3H5-F1
#
_cell.length_a   1.000
_cell.length_b   1.000
_cell.length_c   1.000
_cell.angle_alpha   90.00
_cell.angle_beta   90.00
_cell.angle_gamma   90.00
#
_symmetry.space_group_name_H-M   'P 1'
#
loop_
_entity.id
_entity.type
_entity.pdbx_description
1 polymer ?
#
loop_
_entity_poly.entity_id
_entity_poly.type
_entity_poly.pdbx_seq_one_letter_code
_entity_poly.pdbx_strand_id
1 'polypeptide(L)'
;MKKKWLRKWLQCVVASALTIATVMGIVPWMAADAHAEGYPHQVGLKLNAGNSAATAAASADLQKTAAPLTVSEAIAKGNNGEAVQVSGYIVGHATGSLTAKFQSPFSNDYNFLIADDPVEQNSAKLIDVQIPSGFRAQFGLQSNPGLIGERVNVAGTLAAYNNFSGLKGVSTIQLDDAEQPEPGEDPGEPGEGQPGEGQPGEGHPGNGGIPALPDGTGKKVLFDNAHAQTAGAADWIIDGAFSDFADGLRAAGFAVESLERTAPHQFDTPAITYSRLKDYDVFIIPEANIPFKAAEQDAIVQYVQDGGAVFFIADHYNADRNKNRWDSSEVFNGYRRGAYDNPAKGMSVEEATSPAMQDVISSDWLANQFGVRFRYNALGDVNATDIVAPSQAFGITAGVNAVAMHAGSTLAIIDPTKAKGIVYVPAGVPKWGNAVDSGVYNGGGRAEGPYAAIAKIGLGKAAFIGDSSPVEDATPKYVREENGARKKTYDGFMEVDDGVFLVQTVKWLAHDESYTSLSAVPGLVLDTPTALHAHEIPSASTEPAPEPWSVPAAGYKWYDPSTFKPGSYGSSQPPVVEPVYTFVHQSQLPSAQEFTIRLTADGLNPGQTATDLKVGIYLSGGEQIARFKNPDGTWSAYGYSPDFSLTANAQGYAYKDLTVQLKPNQAGAATLRLKVGSANVITKAVTIANVNAEPLPLTGRTLIHEAMGIAYATVYSQRLLSEAHLITGKAA
;
A
#
# COMPACT_ATOMS: atom_id res chain seq x y z
N MET A 1 9.34 50.22 -27.61
CA MET A 1 8.31 50.33 -26.53
C MET A 1 8.13 48.96 -25.85
N LYS A 2 7.35 48.83 -24.76
CA LYS A 2 7.22 47.62 -23.87
C LYS A 2 8.21 47.46 -22.68
N LYS A 3 8.54 48.53 -21.95
CA LYS A 3 9.09 48.47 -20.56
C LYS A 3 8.35 49.40 -19.56
N LYS A 4 7.04 49.65 -19.79
CA LYS A 4 6.24 50.64 -19.03
C LYS A 4 4.94 50.13 -18.38
N TRP A 5 4.59 48.85 -18.50
CA TRP A 5 3.33 48.30 -17.96
C TRP A 5 3.48 47.42 -16.71
N LEU A 6 4.60 46.71 -16.54
CA LEU A 6 4.78 45.83 -15.36
C LEU A 6 4.94 46.60 -14.03
N ARG A 7 5.34 47.88 -14.08
CA ARG A 7 5.49 48.75 -12.89
C ARG A 7 4.17 49.34 -12.36
N LYS A 8 3.01 49.08 -12.98
CA LYS A 8 1.74 49.74 -12.64
C LYS A 8 0.64 48.84 -12.06
N TRP A 9 0.93 47.55 -11.83
CA TRP A 9 0.03 46.63 -11.11
C TRP A 9 0.50 46.35 -9.67
N LEU A 10 1.82 46.29 -9.45
CA LEU A 10 2.42 46.05 -8.12
C LEU A 10 2.30 47.25 -7.14
N GLN A 11 1.50 48.27 -7.46
CA GLN A 11 1.23 49.43 -6.59
C GLN A 11 -0.25 49.54 -6.17
N CYS A 12 -1.10 48.56 -6.51
CA CYS A 12 -2.53 48.59 -6.17
C CYS A 12 -2.95 47.63 -5.04
N VAL A 13 -2.00 46.90 -4.42
CA VAL A 13 -2.29 45.91 -3.35
C VAL A 13 -1.92 46.43 -1.95
N VAL A 14 -1.17 47.54 -1.84
CA VAL A 14 -0.70 48.12 -0.57
C VAL A 14 -1.38 49.47 -0.30
N ALA A 15 -2.72 49.49 -0.25
CA ALA A 15 -3.49 50.72 0.03
C ALA A 15 -4.93 50.52 0.59
N SER A 16 -5.27 49.36 1.19
CA SER A 16 -6.64 49.08 1.69
C SER A 16 -6.68 48.46 3.09
N ALA A 17 -5.88 48.97 4.05
CA ALA A 17 -5.86 48.45 5.42
C ALA A 17 -5.45 49.50 6.48
N LEU A 18 -6.35 50.43 6.84
CA LEU A 18 -6.19 51.21 8.09
C LEU A 18 -7.48 51.86 8.67
N THR A 19 -8.39 51.04 9.20
CA THR A 19 -9.47 51.40 10.15
C THR A 19 -10.10 50.09 10.67
N ILE A 20 -10.33 49.81 11.96
CA ILE A 20 -10.06 50.48 13.26
C ILE A 20 -9.68 49.38 14.27
N ALA A 21 -8.61 49.55 15.06
CA ALA A 21 -8.42 48.86 16.35
C ALA A 21 -7.25 49.48 17.16
N THR A 22 -7.57 50.30 18.16
CA THR A 22 -6.63 50.63 19.26
C THR A 22 -6.93 49.73 20.45
N VAL A 23 -5.89 49.09 21.02
CA VAL A 23 -5.65 48.89 22.47
C VAL A 23 -4.48 47.88 22.65
N MET A 24 -3.67 48.09 23.70
CA MET A 24 -2.47 47.30 24.09
C MET A 24 -1.30 47.38 23.08
N GLY A 25 -0.30 48.22 23.39
CA GLY A 25 0.90 48.37 22.57
C GLY A 25 2.13 47.70 23.17
N ILE A 26 3.03 47.23 22.31
CA ILE A 26 4.43 46.89 22.62
C ILE A 26 5.29 47.60 21.57
N VAL A 27 6.38 48.24 22.00
CA VAL A 27 7.28 49.00 21.11
C VAL A 27 8.46 48.11 20.69
N PRO A 28 8.75 47.91 19.40
CA PRO A 28 9.95 47.22 18.94
C PRO A 28 11.17 48.15 18.99
N TRP A 29 12.34 47.59 19.32
CA TRP A 29 13.62 48.31 19.23
C TRP A 29 14.24 48.11 17.83
N MET A 30 15.09 49.04 17.39
CA MET A 30 15.58 49.11 16.01
C MET A 30 16.88 48.33 15.77
N ALA A 31 17.13 47.99 14.51
CA ALA A 31 18.34 47.31 14.04
C ALA A 31 19.56 48.22 13.92
N ALA A 32 20.72 47.61 13.67
CA ALA A 32 21.91 48.26 13.11
C ALA A 32 22.59 47.31 12.09
N ASP A 33 23.01 47.85 10.96
CA ASP A 33 23.69 47.11 9.88
C ASP A 33 25.18 46.88 10.16
N ALA A 34 25.81 45.93 9.45
CA ALA A 34 27.04 46.20 8.67
C ALA A 34 27.53 45.00 7.81
N HIS A 35 27.67 45.26 6.51
CA HIS A 35 28.77 44.90 5.58
C HIS A 35 29.56 43.57 5.67
N ALA A 36 29.95 43.10 4.47
CA ALA A 36 30.94 42.03 4.24
C ALA A 36 32.14 42.54 3.40
N GLU A 37 33.31 41.94 3.60
CA GLU A 37 34.47 41.80 2.67
C GLU A 37 35.25 40.51 3.06
N GLY A 38 36.36 40.11 2.40
CA GLY A 38 37.02 38.81 2.68
C GLY A 38 38.43 38.57 2.10
N TYR A 39 38.87 37.29 2.11
CA TYR A 39 40.21 36.75 1.71
C TYR A 39 41.42 37.14 2.61
N PRO A 40 42.61 36.46 2.56
CA PRO A 40 42.98 35.11 2.06
C PRO A 40 43.91 34.26 3.00
N HIS A 41 44.19 33.02 2.56
CA HIS A 41 45.33 32.07 2.79
C HIS A 41 46.51 32.27 3.80
N GLN A 42 46.79 31.16 4.52
CA GLN A 42 48.09 30.42 4.72
C GLN A 42 49.12 30.65 5.88
N VAL A 43 49.42 29.50 6.54
CA VAL A 43 50.74 28.91 6.95
C VAL A 43 51.52 29.40 8.20
N GLY A 44 52.01 28.43 9.01
CA GLY A 44 53.06 28.60 10.05
C GLY A 44 52.84 27.78 11.36
N LEU A 45 53.01 26.45 11.46
CA LEU A 45 54.21 25.59 11.28
C LEU A 45 55.17 25.51 12.51
N LYS A 46 55.14 24.38 13.23
CA LYS A 46 56.22 23.74 14.04
C LYS A 46 56.00 22.20 13.96
N LEU A 47 56.96 21.31 13.67
CA LEU A 47 58.27 21.00 14.29
C LEU A 47 58.13 20.51 15.74
N ASN A 48 58.76 19.44 16.25
CA ASN A 48 59.54 18.27 15.73
C ASN A 48 59.75 17.30 16.94
N ALA A 49 60.17 16.03 16.90
CA ALA A 49 60.45 14.95 15.92
C ALA A 49 60.53 13.62 16.75
N GLY A 50 60.68 12.38 16.28
CA GLY A 50 60.89 11.79 14.94
C GLY A 50 62.15 10.89 14.90
N ASN A 51 62.05 9.62 14.46
CA ASN A 51 63.20 8.70 14.28
C ASN A 51 63.01 7.77 13.06
N SER A 52 64.09 7.30 12.44
CA SER A 52 64.09 6.74 11.06
C SER A 52 65.05 5.54 10.88
N ALA A 53 65.08 5.01 9.63
CA ALA A 53 66.01 4.01 9.06
C ALA A 53 65.68 2.51 9.31
N ALA A 54 65.87 1.60 8.34
CA ALA A 54 66.07 1.79 6.89
C ALA A 54 65.72 0.54 6.06
N THR A 55 65.26 0.79 4.83
CA THR A 55 65.29 -0.03 3.60
C THR A 55 65.76 -1.50 3.65
N ALA A 56 64.88 -2.39 3.20
CA ALA A 56 65.24 -3.51 2.33
C ALA A 56 64.12 -3.70 1.29
N ALA A 57 64.46 -3.87 0.02
CA ALA A 57 63.50 -4.22 -1.02
C ALA A 57 63.53 -5.74 -1.26
N ALA A 58 62.36 -6.37 -1.23
CA ALA A 58 62.17 -7.77 -1.61
C ALA A 58 60.90 -7.87 -2.48
N SER A 59 61.01 -8.64 -3.55
CA SER A 59 59.92 -8.91 -4.50
C SER A 59 59.13 -10.17 -4.10
N ALA A 60 57.92 -10.28 -4.65
CA ALA A 60 56.89 -11.27 -4.29
C ALA A 60 56.25 -11.04 -2.90
N ASP A 61 54.97 -11.36 -2.69
CA ASP A 61 54.05 -12.05 -3.62
C ASP A 61 52.78 -11.24 -3.87
N LEU A 62 52.13 -11.46 -5.02
CA LEU A 62 50.76 -10.98 -5.23
C LEU A 62 49.84 -11.91 -4.44
N GLN A 63 49.52 -11.53 -3.21
CA GLN A 63 48.40 -12.12 -2.47
C GLN A 63 47.09 -11.80 -3.19
N LYS A 64 46.79 -12.62 -4.21
CA LYS A 64 45.46 -12.83 -4.74
C LYS A 64 44.54 -13.04 -3.53
N THR A 65 43.63 -12.09 -3.30
CA THR A 65 42.57 -12.24 -2.31
C THR A 65 41.87 -13.55 -2.61
N ALA A 66 41.82 -14.43 -1.60
CA ALA A 66 41.10 -15.69 -1.75
C ALA A 66 39.63 -15.36 -2.05
N ALA A 67 39.05 -16.02 -3.04
CA ALA A 67 37.63 -15.88 -3.31
C ALA A 67 36.85 -16.22 -2.02
N PRO A 68 35.73 -15.52 -1.73
CA PRO A 68 34.93 -15.84 -0.57
C PRO A 68 34.43 -17.28 -0.67
N LEU A 69 34.47 -17.99 0.46
CA LEU A 69 34.02 -19.37 0.56
C LEU A 69 32.52 -19.46 0.30
N THR A 70 32.05 -20.58 -0.23
CA THR A 70 30.61 -20.90 -0.16
C THR A 70 30.19 -21.16 1.29
N VAL A 71 28.89 -21.09 1.59
CA VAL A 71 28.34 -21.45 2.89
C VAL A 71 28.61 -22.92 3.20
N SER A 72 28.49 -23.81 2.22
CA SER A 72 28.84 -25.23 2.37
C SER A 72 30.34 -25.47 2.65
N GLU A 73 31.25 -24.74 2.02
CA GLU A 73 32.70 -24.80 2.31
C GLU A 73 33.03 -24.28 3.72
N ALA A 74 32.39 -23.19 4.13
CA ALA A 74 32.53 -22.62 5.46
C ALA A 74 31.96 -23.55 6.55
N ILE A 75 30.83 -24.24 6.29
CA ILE A 75 30.29 -25.29 7.16
C ILE A 75 31.23 -26.50 7.23
N ALA A 76 31.84 -26.90 6.11
CA ALA A 76 32.79 -28.02 6.06
C ALA A 76 34.10 -27.76 6.84
N LYS A 77 34.55 -26.50 6.92
CA LYS A 77 35.62 -26.07 7.86
C LYS A 77 35.20 -26.13 9.33
N GLY A 78 33.90 -25.96 9.60
CA GLY A 78 33.31 -25.92 10.93
C GLY A 78 33.70 -24.67 11.72
N ASN A 79 33.22 -24.61 12.97
CA ASN A 79 33.45 -23.49 13.90
C ASN A 79 34.90 -23.50 14.48
N ASN A 80 35.89 -23.45 13.60
CA ASN A 80 37.31 -23.72 13.89
C ASN A 80 38.12 -22.51 14.40
N GLY A 81 37.53 -21.31 14.44
CA GLY A 81 38.20 -20.06 14.82
C GLY A 81 39.03 -19.40 13.71
N GLU A 82 38.91 -19.86 12.46
CA GLU A 82 39.56 -19.27 11.29
C GLU A 82 38.84 -17.97 10.87
N ALA A 83 39.61 -16.95 10.49
CA ALA A 83 39.09 -15.73 9.90
C ALA A 83 38.93 -15.91 8.39
N VAL A 84 37.71 -15.72 7.87
CA VAL A 84 37.31 -16.02 6.50
C VAL A 84 36.39 -14.94 5.93
N GLN A 85 36.22 -14.92 4.62
CA GLN A 85 35.08 -14.30 3.95
C GLN A 85 34.18 -15.41 3.41
N VAL A 86 32.87 -15.28 3.56
CA VAL A 86 31.86 -16.23 3.07
C VAL A 86 30.87 -15.46 2.20
N SER A 87 30.50 -16.04 1.07
CA SER A 87 29.46 -15.55 0.16
C SER A 87 28.22 -16.41 0.27
N GLY A 88 27.05 -15.81 0.41
CA GLY A 88 25.78 -16.54 0.52
C GLY A 88 24.57 -15.63 0.46
N TYR A 89 23.41 -16.21 0.15
CA TYR A 89 22.12 -15.53 0.17
C TYR A 89 21.57 -15.46 1.59
N ILE A 90 21.02 -14.31 2.00
CA ILE A 90 20.33 -14.17 3.28
C ILE A 90 18.97 -14.86 3.18
N VAL A 91 18.74 -15.89 4.00
CA VAL A 91 17.50 -16.70 3.95
C VAL A 91 16.58 -16.51 5.16
N GLY A 92 17.06 -15.96 6.28
CA GLY A 92 16.21 -15.80 7.46
C GLY A 92 16.90 -15.24 8.71
N HIS A 93 16.23 -15.39 9.85
CA HIS A 93 16.64 -14.91 11.18
C HIS A 93 16.71 -16.06 12.19
N ALA A 94 17.81 -16.18 12.93
CA ALA A 94 17.93 -17.09 14.05
C ALA A 94 17.14 -16.56 15.27
N THR A 95 16.04 -17.22 15.60
CA THR A 95 15.14 -16.88 16.72
C THR A 95 15.61 -17.48 18.05
N GLY A 96 16.56 -18.41 18.02
CA GLY A 96 17.05 -19.15 19.17
C GLY A 96 17.94 -20.33 18.76
N SER A 97 18.24 -21.22 19.72
CA SER A 97 19.14 -22.36 19.53
C SER A 97 18.66 -23.31 18.41
N LEU A 98 19.30 -23.27 17.24
CA LEU A 98 18.92 -24.00 16.02
C LEU A 98 17.47 -23.75 15.55
N THR A 99 16.84 -22.65 16.00
CA THR A 99 15.51 -22.23 15.54
C THR A 99 15.63 -21.01 14.65
N ALA A 100 14.99 -21.09 13.48
CA ALA A 100 15.00 -20.05 12.47
C ALA A 100 13.57 -19.54 12.21
N LYS A 101 13.47 -18.35 11.61
CA LYS A 101 12.29 -17.86 10.91
C LYS A 101 12.75 -17.29 9.56
N PHE A 102 12.10 -17.70 8.47
CA PHE A 102 12.50 -17.34 7.09
C PHE A 102 11.64 -16.22 6.48
N GLN A 103 10.71 -15.66 7.26
CA GLN A 103 9.72 -14.65 6.83
C GLN A 103 9.52 -13.56 7.88
N SER A 104 9.10 -12.38 7.46
CA SER A 104 8.82 -11.22 8.32
C SER A 104 7.57 -11.43 9.20
N PRO A 105 7.29 -10.58 10.22
CA PRO A 105 8.24 -9.67 10.87
C PRO A 105 9.32 -10.45 11.61
N PHE A 106 10.55 -9.92 11.61
CA PHE A 106 11.70 -10.52 12.29
C PHE A 106 11.88 -9.92 13.70
N SER A 107 12.50 -10.68 14.60
CA SER A 107 12.41 -10.37 16.05
C SER A 107 13.44 -9.36 16.57
N ASN A 108 14.52 -9.12 15.84
CA ASN A 108 15.56 -8.12 16.12
C ASN A 108 16.57 -8.01 14.97
N ASP A 109 17.32 -6.92 14.92
CA ASP A 109 18.43 -6.68 13.97
C ASP A 109 19.77 -7.32 14.38
N TYR A 110 19.80 -8.40 15.17
CA TYR A 110 21.06 -8.88 15.76
C TYR A 110 21.75 -9.98 14.94
N ASN A 111 21.04 -10.62 14.01
CA ASN A 111 21.56 -11.68 13.16
C ASN A 111 20.84 -11.77 11.81
N PHE A 112 21.46 -12.50 10.88
CA PHE A 112 20.77 -13.15 9.78
C PHE A 112 21.41 -14.52 9.48
N LEU A 113 20.66 -15.40 8.83
CA LEU A 113 21.10 -16.72 8.35
C LEU A 113 21.45 -16.64 6.87
N ILE A 114 22.59 -17.19 6.46
CA ILE A 114 22.97 -17.34 5.04
C ILE A 114 23.03 -18.79 4.57
N ALA A 115 22.79 -18.99 3.27
CA ALA A 115 22.88 -20.27 2.56
C ALA A 115 23.48 -20.11 1.15
N ASP A 116 23.84 -21.22 0.51
CA ASP A 116 24.28 -21.25 -0.91
C ASP A 116 23.12 -21.13 -1.91
N ASP A 117 21.89 -21.36 -1.44
CA ASP A 117 20.64 -21.37 -2.20
C ASP A 117 19.65 -20.42 -1.48
N PRO A 118 19.03 -19.46 -2.20
CA PRO A 118 18.21 -18.40 -1.59
C PRO A 118 16.90 -18.88 -0.95
N VAL A 119 16.48 -20.14 -1.17
CA VAL A 119 15.27 -20.71 -0.53
C VAL A 119 15.58 -21.84 0.46
N GLU A 120 16.85 -22.02 0.84
CA GLU A 120 17.26 -23.08 1.76
C GLU A 120 16.82 -22.80 3.22
N GLN A 121 16.18 -23.79 3.84
CA GLN A 121 15.62 -23.71 5.20
C GLN A 121 16.17 -24.80 6.15
N ASN A 122 16.95 -25.75 5.65
CA ASN A 122 17.55 -26.80 6.47
C ASN A 122 18.69 -26.24 7.33
N SER A 123 18.46 -26.11 8.64
CA SER A 123 19.43 -25.60 9.63
C SER A 123 20.84 -26.22 9.59
N ALA A 124 21.02 -27.41 9.00
CA ALA A 124 22.34 -28.03 8.82
C ALA A 124 23.17 -27.44 7.66
N LYS A 125 22.57 -26.61 6.80
CA LYS A 125 23.18 -25.91 5.67
C LYS A 125 23.30 -24.39 5.87
N LEU A 126 22.91 -23.86 7.03
CA LEU A 126 22.87 -22.43 7.30
C LEU A 126 24.07 -21.97 8.12
N ILE A 127 24.53 -20.74 7.88
CA ILE A 127 25.45 -20.01 8.77
C ILE A 127 24.73 -18.83 9.42
N ASP A 128 24.79 -18.75 10.75
CA ASP A 128 24.25 -17.64 11.55
C ASP A 128 25.29 -16.52 11.72
N VAL A 129 25.00 -15.36 11.14
CA VAL A 129 25.89 -14.20 11.06
C VAL A 129 25.55 -13.21 12.17
N GLN A 130 26.49 -13.00 13.10
CA GLN A 130 26.33 -12.03 14.17
C GLN A 130 26.53 -10.59 13.67
N ILE A 131 25.45 -9.82 13.54
CA ILE A 131 25.49 -8.43 13.06
C ILE A 131 26.00 -7.49 14.19
N PRO A 132 27.17 -6.84 14.03
CA PRO A 132 27.69 -5.85 14.97
C PRO A 132 26.82 -4.59 14.94
N SER A 133 26.75 -3.85 16.06
CA SER A 133 25.83 -2.71 16.23
C SER A 133 25.89 -1.65 15.13
N GLY A 134 27.07 -1.41 14.52
CA GLY A 134 27.23 -0.44 13.42
C GLY A 134 26.57 -0.85 12.10
N PHE A 135 26.37 -2.15 11.85
CA PHE A 135 25.78 -2.66 10.61
C PHE A 135 24.26 -2.88 10.70
N ARG A 136 23.68 -2.87 11.90
CA ARG A 136 22.28 -3.27 12.16
C ARG A 136 21.24 -2.44 11.42
N ALA A 137 21.46 -1.13 11.28
CA ALA A 137 20.54 -0.25 10.58
C ALA A 137 20.47 -0.54 9.07
N GLN A 138 21.51 -1.15 8.49
CA GLN A 138 21.61 -1.46 7.05
C GLN A 138 21.32 -2.93 6.74
N PHE A 139 21.69 -3.84 7.64
CA PHE A 139 21.70 -5.29 7.38
C PHE A 139 20.82 -6.10 8.36
N GLY A 140 20.20 -5.45 9.34
CA GLY A 140 19.29 -6.10 10.27
C GLY A 140 17.92 -6.35 9.64
N LEU A 141 17.41 -7.58 9.77
CA LEU A 141 16.16 -8.00 9.14
C LEU A 141 14.88 -7.46 9.80
N GLN A 142 14.93 -6.95 11.04
CA GLN A 142 13.75 -6.29 11.62
C GLN A 142 13.55 -4.90 10.98
N SER A 143 14.64 -4.18 10.72
CA SER A 143 14.62 -2.87 10.04
C SER A 143 14.58 -2.99 8.52
N ASN A 144 15.18 -4.05 7.95
CA ASN A 144 15.36 -4.27 6.51
C ASN A 144 14.89 -5.69 6.11
N PRO A 145 13.59 -6.02 6.22
CA PRO A 145 13.09 -7.36 5.94
C PRO A 145 13.23 -7.77 4.46
N GLY A 146 13.34 -6.81 3.54
CA GLY A 146 13.56 -7.04 2.11
C GLY A 146 14.97 -7.51 1.73
N LEU A 147 15.87 -7.76 2.70
CA LEU A 147 17.16 -8.41 2.43
C LEU A 147 17.06 -9.93 2.33
N ILE A 148 15.88 -10.54 2.54
CA ILE A 148 15.69 -11.97 2.27
C ILE A 148 15.79 -12.21 0.77
N GLY A 149 16.66 -13.15 0.37
CA GLY A 149 17.02 -13.42 -1.01
C GLY A 149 18.27 -12.67 -1.49
N GLU A 150 18.74 -11.66 -0.77
CA GLU A 150 19.91 -10.87 -1.18
C GLU A 150 21.24 -11.59 -0.94
N ARG A 151 22.19 -11.43 -1.87
CA ARG A 151 23.52 -12.06 -1.78
C ARG A 151 24.50 -11.16 -1.05
N VAL A 152 25.15 -11.69 -0.01
CA VAL A 152 26.14 -10.96 0.78
C VAL A 152 27.49 -11.66 0.86
N ASN A 153 28.54 -10.85 0.83
CA ASN A 153 29.90 -11.23 1.18
C ASN A 153 30.20 -10.74 2.61
N VAL A 154 30.40 -11.68 3.54
CA VAL A 154 30.58 -11.43 4.97
C VAL A 154 31.99 -11.83 5.41
N ALA A 155 32.78 -10.91 5.96
CA ALA A 155 34.07 -11.23 6.57
C ALA A 155 33.93 -11.35 8.10
N GLY A 156 34.40 -12.46 8.67
CA GLY A 156 34.30 -12.75 10.11
C GLY A 156 35.10 -13.98 10.53
N THR A 157 34.90 -14.43 11.77
CA THR A 157 35.55 -15.62 12.33
C THR A 157 34.57 -16.78 12.47
N LEU A 158 34.93 -17.97 12.00
CA LEU A 158 34.10 -19.19 12.10
C LEU A 158 33.94 -19.63 13.55
N ALA A 159 32.78 -19.34 14.15
CA ALA A 159 32.49 -19.63 15.55
C ALA A 159 30.97 -19.71 15.79
N ALA A 160 30.54 -20.73 16.55
CA ALA A 160 29.12 -21.05 16.72
C ALA A 160 28.30 -19.85 17.25
N TYR A 161 27.17 -19.59 16.58
CA TYR A 161 26.18 -18.61 16.99
C TYR A 161 24.79 -19.24 16.94
N ASN A 162 23.97 -18.98 17.96
CA ASN A 162 22.70 -19.66 18.26
C ASN A 162 22.69 -21.19 17.98
N ASN A 163 23.80 -21.87 18.27
CA ASN A 163 24.08 -23.29 18.00
C ASN A 163 24.10 -23.74 16.52
N PHE A 164 23.97 -22.83 15.56
CA PHE A 164 24.35 -23.06 14.15
C PHE A 164 25.88 -23.04 13.97
N SER A 165 26.34 -23.43 12.78
CA SER A 165 27.59 -22.89 12.22
C SER A 165 27.46 -21.36 12.15
N GLY A 166 28.51 -20.60 12.45
CA GLY A 166 28.35 -19.14 12.61
C GLY A 166 29.55 -18.30 12.24
N LEU A 167 29.27 -17.02 11.93
CA LEU A 167 30.27 -15.97 11.75
C LEU A 167 30.15 -14.93 12.85
N LYS A 168 31.24 -14.73 13.59
CA LYS A 168 31.31 -13.80 14.73
C LYS A 168 32.53 -12.91 14.63
N GLY A 169 32.50 -11.77 15.32
CA GLY A 169 33.50 -10.73 15.13
C GLY A 169 33.50 -10.18 13.71
N VAL A 170 32.33 -10.12 13.07
CA VAL A 170 32.13 -9.69 11.68
C VAL A 170 32.71 -8.29 11.49
N SER A 171 33.58 -8.14 10.49
CA SER A 171 34.29 -6.89 10.18
C SER A 171 33.71 -6.16 8.98
N THR A 172 33.15 -6.89 8.01
CA THR A 172 32.42 -6.33 6.86
C THR A 172 31.21 -7.19 6.52
N ILE A 173 30.16 -6.50 6.05
CA ILE A 173 29.04 -7.08 5.31
C ILE A 173 28.90 -6.20 4.06
N GLN A 174 28.83 -6.81 2.89
CA GLN A 174 28.67 -6.15 1.60
C GLN A 174 27.63 -6.90 0.80
N LEU A 175 26.72 -6.20 0.13
CA LEU A 175 25.90 -6.78 -0.94
C LEU A 175 26.81 -7.08 -2.13
N ASP A 176 26.48 -8.12 -2.89
CA ASP A 176 27.26 -8.61 -4.02
C ASP A 176 26.73 -8.02 -5.34
N ASP A 177 26.90 -6.71 -5.52
CA ASP A 177 26.53 -6.00 -6.75
C ASP A 177 27.24 -6.63 -7.96
N ALA A 178 26.48 -7.08 -8.97
CA ALA A 178 27.02 -7.85 -10.09
C ALA A 178 28.06 -7.05 -10.91
N GLU A 179 29.28 -7.58 -11.01
CA GLU A 179 30.45 -6.84 -11.48
C GLU A 179 30.43 -6.52 -13.00
N GLN A 180 30.77 -5.27 -13.33
CA GLN A 180 30.80 -4.73 -14.68
C GLN A 180 32.09 -5.16 -15.42
N PRO A 181 32.03 -5.58 -16.70
CA PRO A 181 33.23 -5.80 -17.51
C PRO A 181 34.05 -4.50 -17.74
N GLU A 182 35.38 -4.65 -17.75
CA GLU A 182 36.37 -3.58 -18.00
C GLU A 182 36.32 -3.04 -19.46
N PRO A 183 36.67 -1.76 -19.70
CA PRO A 183 36.54 -1.09 -21.00
C PRO A 183 37.69 -1.36 -21.97
N GLY A 184 37.40 -1.43 -23.28
CA GLY A 184 38.40 -1.67 -24.33
C GLY A 184 38.11 -1.01 -25.68
N GLU A 185 38.77 0.13 -25.91
CA GLU A 185 39.01 0.83 -27.19
C GLU A 185 37.81 1.47 -27.96
N ASP A 186 38.12 2.61 -28.60
CA ASP A 186 37.24 3.63 -29.22
C ASP A 186 38.09 4.37 -30.31
N PRO A 187 37.55 5.05 -31.35
CA PRO A 187 36.20 5.06 -31.94
C PRO A 187 36.16 4.54 -33.40
N GLY A 188 34.96 4.43 -34.00
CA GLY A 188 34.75 4.24 -35.43
C GLY A 188 33.55 5.04 -35.98
N GLU A 189 33.68 5.67 -37.15
CA GLU A 189 32.67 6.58 -37.73
C GLU A 189 31.38 5.88 -38.21
N PRO A 190 30.23 6.60 -38.23
CA PRO A 190 28.94 6.05 -38.66
C PRO A 190 28.86 5.90 -40.20
N GLY A 191 28.71 4.66 -40.68
CA GLY A 191 28.42 4.35 -42.08
C GLY A 191 26.94 4.03 -42.31
N GLU A 192 26.33 4.64 -43.32
CA GLU A 192 24.97 4.30 -43.76
C GLU A 192 24.91 2.87 -44.34
N GLY A 193 23.96 2.05 -43.88
CA GLY A 193 23.80 0.66 -44.32
C GLY A 193 22.34 0.21 -44.31
N GLN A 194 21.94 -0.54 -45.34
CA GLN A 194 20.59 -1.09 -45.49
C GLN A 194 20.32 -2.26 -44.51
N PRO A 195 19.05 -2.56 -44.19
CA PRO A 195 18.70 -3.57 -43.18
C PRO A 195 19.25 -4.96 -43.53
N GLY A 196 20.10 -5.48 -42.64
CA GLY A 196 20.62 -6.85 -42.68
C GLY A 196 19.72 -7.83 -41.92
N GLU A 197 19.91 -9.11 -42.20
CA GLU A 197 19.17 -10.22 -41.59
C GLU A 197 19.48 -10.37 -40.09
N GLY A 198 18.48 -10.69 -39.27
CA GLY A 198 18.62 -10.77 -37.82
C GLY A 198 19.59 -11.85 -37.33
N GLN A 199 20.34 -11.57 -36.26
CA GLN A 199 21.29 -12.51 -35.69
C GLN A 199 20.59 -13.74 -35.08
N PRO A 200 21.01 -14.97 -35.41
CA PRO A 200 20.46 -16.17 -34.80
C PRO A 200 21.06 -16.36 -33.39
N GLY A 201 20.30 -15.99 -32.36
CA GLY A 201 20.71 -16.16 -30.96
C GLY A 201 19.59 -15.88 -29.95
N GLU A 202 18.74 -14.91 -30.22
CA GLU A 202 17.58 -14.60 -29.37
C GLU A 202 16.51 -15.68 -29.48
N GLY A 203 16.09 -16.23 -28.33
CA GLY A 203 15.16 -17.34 -28.21
C GLY A 203 13.76 -16.97 -28.66
N HIS A 204 13.50 -17.05 -29.97
CA HIS A 204 12.21 -16.71 -30.56
C HIS A 204 11.07 -17.57 -29.97
N PRO A 205 9.94 -16.96 -29.55
CA PRO A 205 8.76 -17.69 -29.13
C PRO A 205 8.32 -18.67 -30.22
N GLY A 206 7.89 -19.88 -29.82
CA GLY A 206 7.51 -20.96 -30.71
C GLY A 206 8.62 -21.98 -30.99
N ASN A 207 9.89 -21.55 -31.10
CA ASN A 207 11.02 -22.42 -31.49
C ASN A 207 11.64 -23.22 -30.32
N GLY A 208 10.89 -23.46 -29.24
CA GLY A 208 11.30 -24.29 -28.10
C GLY A 208 12.24 -23.64 -27.08
N GLY A 209 13.00 -22.62 -27.46
CA GLY A 209 13.71 -21.75 -26.53
C GLY A 209 12.75 -20.92 -25.67
N ILE A 210 13.15 -20.59 -24.45
CA ILE A 210 12.41 -19.64 -23.59
C ILE A 210 12.88 -18.22 -23.95
N PRO A 211 12.00 -17.30 -24.35
CA PRO A 211 12.34 -15.90 -24.53
C PRO A 211 12.79 -15.28 -23.21
N ALA A 212 13.92 -14.58 -23.20
CA ALA A 212 14.33 -13.78 -22.07
C ALA A 212 13.57 -12.46 -22.08
N LEU A 213 13.00 -12.07 -20.94
CA LEU A 213 12.30 -10.81 -20.77
C LEU A 213 13.24 -9.76 -20.16
N PRO A 214 13.51 -8.63 -20.84
CA PRO A 214 14.25 -7.51 -20.26
C PRO A 214 13.58 -7.00 -18.97
N ASP A 215 14.37 -6.31 -18.13
CA ASP A 215 13.79 -5.48 -17.08
C ASP A 215 13.21 -4.17 -17.63
N GLY A 216 12.55 -3.41 -16.76
CA GLY A 216 11.85 -2.17 -17.07
C GLY A 216 12.72 -0.91 -17.03
N THR A 217 14.05 -1.01 -16.99
CA THR A 217 14.94 0.15 -16.86
C THR A 217 14.70 1.16 -17.99
N GLY A 218 14.22 2.36 -17.61
CA GLY A 218 13.88 3.44 -18.54
C GLY A 218 12.50 3.32 -19.20
N LYS A 219 11.75 2.24 -18.94
CA LYS A 219 10.36 2.03 -19.35
C LYS A 219 9.40 2.60 -18.30
N LYS A 220 8.22 3.07 -18.75
CA LYS A 220 7.22 3.73 -17.90
C LYS A 220 5.89 2.98 -17.88
N VAL A 221 5.32 2.84 -16.69
CA VAL A 221 4.01 2.22 -16.43
C VAL A 221 3.05 3.26 -15.84
N LEU A 222 1.84 3.34 -16.38
CA LEU A 222 0.76 4.17 -15.87
C LEU A 222 -0.37 3.28 -15.36
N PHE A 223 -0.79 3.44 -14.11
CA PHE A 223 -1.98 2.77 -13.57
C PHE A 223 -3.20 3.68 -13.66
N ASP A 224 -4.37 3.14 -13.98
CA ASP A 224 -5.63 3.88 -13.91
C ASP A 224 -6.09 4.10 -12.46
N ASN A 225 -6.39 5.36 -12.11
CA ASN A 225 -7.07 5.77 -10.88
C ASN A 225 -8.16 6.83 -11.20
N ALA A 226 -8.75 6.73 -12.40
CA ALA A 226 -9.78 7.61 -12.91
C ALA A 226 -11.16 6.94 -13.05
N HIS A 227 -11.27 5.62 -12.90
CA HIS A 227 -12.52 4.87 -13.07
C HIS A 227 -12.96 4.17 -11.78
N ALA A 228 -12.77 4.87 -10.65
CA ALA A 228 -13.14 4.44 -9.30
C ALA A 228 -12.49 3.12 -8.85
N GLN A 229 -11.18 2.98 -9.09
CA GLN A 229 -10.33 1.93 -8.50
C GLN A 229 -10.29 1.95 -6.94
N THR A 230 -10.90 2.97 -6.33
CA THR A 230 -11.12 3.09 -4.88
C THR A 230 -12.56 2.77 -4.47
N ALA A 231 -13.38 2.20 -5.35
CA ALA A 231 -14.76 1.83 -5.05
C ALA A 231 -14.83 0.65 -4.07
N GLY A 232 -15.90 0.59 -3.28
CA GLY A 232 -16.27 -0.59 -2.48
C GLY A 232 -15.17 -1.18 -1.58
N ALA A 233 -14.54 -2.27 -2.01
CA ALA A 233 -13.87 -3.23 -1.12
C ALA A 233 -12.40 -2.94 -0.81
N ALA A 234 -11.62 -2.56 -1.81
CA ALA A 234 -10.17 -2.34 -1.74
C ALA A 234 -9.79 -1.00 -2.41
N ASP A 235 -8.50 -0.75 -2.56
CA ASP A 235 -7.95 0.42 -3.26
C ASP A 235 -6.96 -0.08 -4.31
N TRP A 236 -7.41 -0.44 -5.52
CA TRP A 236 -6.57 -1.05 -6.56
C TRP A 236 -5.68 -0.01 -7.25
N ILE A 237 -4.78 0.61 -6.48
CA ILE A 237 -3.92 1.75 -6.83
C ILE A 237 -2.50 1.56 -6.28
N ILE A 238 -1.52 2.24 -6.88
CA ILE A 238 -0.06 2.05 -6.69
C ILE A 238 0.52 2.47 -5.32
N ASP A 239 -0.32 2.97 -4.41
CA ASP A 239 -0.02 3.28 -3.00
C ASP A 239 -1.20 2.96 -2.07
N GLY A 240 -2.07 2.05 -2.52
CA GLY A 240 -3.07 1.32 -1.74
C GLY A 240 -2.89 -0.16 -2.00
N ALA A 241 -3.97 -0.92 -2.07
CA ALA A 241 -3.97 -2.38 -2.19
C ALA A 241 -3.31 -2.99 -3.45
N PHE A 242 -2.70 -2.22 -4.36
CA PHE A 242 -1.83 -2.70 -5.46
C PHE A 242 -0.38 -2.18 -5.29
N SER A 243 0.03 -1.81 -4.07
CA SER A 243 1.34 -1.26 -3.74
C SER A 243 2.47 -2.28 -3.90
N ASP A 244 2.29 -3.53 -3.46
CA ASP A 244 3.30 -4.59 -3.62
C ASP A 244 3.52 -4.94 -5.11
N PHE A 245 2.47 -4.89 -5.94
CA PHE A 245 2.63 -4.99 -7.40
C PHE A 245 3.38 -3.79 -7.97
N ALA A 246 3.06 -2.57 -7.53
CA ALA A 246 3.76 -1.37 -7.97
C ALA A 246 5.24 -1.36 -7.53
N ASP A 247 5.57 -1.87 -6.34
CA ASP A 247 6.94 -2.02 -5.84
C ASP A 247 7.67 -3.18 -6.53
N GLY A 248 6.99 -4.29 -6.86
CA GLY A 248 7.53 -5.35 -7.73
C GLY A 248 7.91 -4.84 -9.12
N LEU A 249 7.14 -3.89 -9.68
CA LEU A 249 7.49 -3.21 -10.93
C LEU A 249 8.64 -2.21 -10.76
N ARG A 250 8.70 -1.45 -9.66
CA ARG A 250 9.82 -0.54 -9.36
C ARG A 250 11.13 -1.31 -9.14
N ALA A 251 11.08 -2.44 -8.44
CA ALA A 251 12.21 -3.37 -8.28
C ALA A 251 12.63 -4.01 -9.61
N ALA A 252 11.67 -4.23 -10.52
CA ALA A 252 11.93 -4.59 -11.90
C ALA A 252 12.38 -3.40 -12.80
N GLY A 253 12.71 -2.23 -12.24
CA GLY A 253 13.29 -1.09 -12.95
C GLY A 253 12.31 -0.07 -13.55
N PHE A 254 10.99 -0.32 -13.47
CA PHE A 254 9.98 0.54 -14.08
C PHE A 254 9.75 1.84 -13.31
N ALA A 255 9.54 2.95 -14.05
CA ALA A 255 8.94 4.16 -13.50
C ALA A 255 7.40 4.01 -13.46
N VAL A 256 6.82 3.97 -12.25
CA VAL A 256 5.37 3.71 -12.04
C VAL A 256 4.64 4.99 -11.61
N GLU A 257 3.64 5.42 -12.40
CA GLU A 257 2.80 6.61 -12.17
C GLU A 257 1.29 6.27 -12.16
N SER A 258 0.45 7.24 -11.76
CA SER A 258 -1.01 7.11 -11.58
C SER A 258 -1.79 8.10 -12.45
N LEU A 259 -2.84 7.64 -13.14
CA LEU A 259 -3.76 8.46 -13.94
C LEU A 259 -4.93 8.93 -13.07
N GLU A 260 -4.82 10.11 -12.49
CA GLU A 260 -5.79 10.63 -11.52
C GLU A 260 -6.72 11.72 -12.09
N ARG A 261 -7.94 11.81 -11.55
CA ARG A 261 -8.88 12.90 -11.81
C ARG A 261 -8.74 14.00 -10.76
N THR A 262 -8.19 15.15 -11.14
CA THR A 262 -8.08 16.36 -10.29
C THR A 262 -9.40 16.65 -9.56
N ALA A 263 -9.37 16.67 -8.22
CA ALA A 263 -10.56 16.95 -7.43
C ALA A 263 -10.91 18.46 -7.39
N PRO A 264 -12.20 18.84 -7.39
CA PRO A 264 -13.37 17.98 -7.54
C PRO A 264 -13.60 17.58 -9.01
N HIS A 265 -14.03 16.32 -9.23
CA HIS A 265 -14.42 15.80 -10.53
C HIS A 265 -15.87 15.25 -10.49
N GLN A 266 -16.46 15.02 -11.67
CA GLN A 266 -17.83 14.50 -11.84
C GLN A 266 -17.94 13.45 -12.97
N PHE A 267 -16.80 12.91 -13.44
CA PHE A 267 -16.72 11.96 -14.57
C PHE A 267 -17.28 12.50 -15.92
N ASP A 268 -17.34 13.83 -16.05
CA ASP A 268 -17.86 14.58 -17.20
C ASP A 268 -16.97 14.53 -18.45
N THR A 269 -15.68 14.27 -18.24
CA THR A 269 -14.63 14.37 -19.25
C THR A 269 -13.88 13.04 -19.38
N PRO A 270 -13.46 12.62 -20.59
CA PRO A 270 -12.53 11.51 -20.76
C PRO A 270 -11.24 11.73 -19.98
N ALA A 271 -10.85 10.77 -19.14
CA ALA A 271 -9.54 10.77 -18.48
C ALA A 271 -8.52 10.00 -19.31
N ILE A 272 -8.93 8.85 -19.86
CA ILE A 272 -8.10 8.04 -20.75
C ILE A 272 -8.10 8.70 -22.13
N THR A 273 -6.93 9.17 -22.56
CA THR A 273 -6.76 9.88 -23.83
C THR A 273 -5.41 9.53 -24.43
N TYR A 274 -5.33 9.40 -25.76
CA TYR A 274 -4.09 9.05 -26.46
C TYR A 274 -2.92 9.96 -26.07
N SER A 275 -3.17 11.27 -25.90
CA SER A 275 -2.18 12.26 -25.47
C SER A 275 -1.67 12.09 -24.03
N ARG A 276 -2.35 11.28 -23.20
CA ARG A 276 -1.87 10.84 -21.88
C ARG A 276 -1.13 9.51 -21.96
N LEU A 277 -1.62 8.54 -22.75
CA LEU A 277 -1.06 7.19 -22.80
C LEU A 277 0.26 7.11 -23.59
N LYS A 278 0.37 7.83 -24.72
CA LYS A 278 1.51 7.75 -25.67
C LYS A 278 2.91 8.02 -25.08
N ASP A 279 2.99 8.59 -23.88
CA ASP A 279 4.24 8.93 -23.18
C ASP A 279 4.60 7.86 -22.10
N TYR A 280 4.01 6.66 -22.24
CA TYR A 280 4.20 5.47 -21.40
C TYR A 280 4.22 4.19 -22.26
N ASP A 281 4.99 3.19 -21.84
CA ASP A 281 5.10 1.91 -22.53
C ASP A 281 3.96 0.95 -22.18
N VAL A 282 3.50 0.98 -20.92
CA VAL A 282 2.40 0.14 -20.44
C VAL A 282 1.35 0.96 -19.68
N PHE A 283 0.08 0.77 -20.03
CA PHE A 283 -1.07 1.27 -19.29
C PHE A 283 -1.79 0.11 -18.58
N ILE A 284 -1.81 0.10 -17.25
CA ILE A 284 -2.46 -0.93 -16.43
C ILE A 284 -3.80 -0.38 -15.95
N ILE A 285 -4.86 -1.17 -16.10
CA ILE A 285 -6.22 -0.84 -15.71
C ILE A 285 -6.70 -1.84 -14.66
N PRO A 286 -6.52 -1.51 -13.37
CA PRO A 286 -7.17 -2.23 -12.28
C PRO A 286 -8.69 -2.03 -12.32
N GLU A 287 -9.42 -3.10 -12.05
CA GLU A 287 -10.84 -3.21 -11.69
C GLU A 287 -11.68 -1.92 -11.84
N ALA A 288 -11.89 -1.49 -13.10
CA ALA A 288 -12.60 -0.25 -13.38
C ALA A 288 -14.08 -0.39 -13.01
N ASN A 289 -14.56 0.50 -12.16
CA ASN A 289 -15.92 0.54 -11.63
C ASN A 289 -16.74 1.72 -12.19
N ILE A 290 -16.23 2.43 -13.21
CA ILE A 290 -16.97 3.44 -13.99
C ILE A 290 -16.84 3.06 -15.48
N PRO A 291 -17.96 2.99 -16.24
CA PRO A 291 -17.90 2.64 -17.66
C PRO A 291 -17.09 3.64 -18.49
N PHE A 292 -16.27 3.12 -19.40
CA PHE A 292 -15.55 3.93 -20.38
C PHE A 292 -16.50 4.63 -21.34
N LYS A 293 -16.22 5.90 -21.64
CA LYS A 293 -16.84 6.62 -22.75
C LYS A 293 -16.31 6.07 -24.08
N ALA A 294 -17.07 6.22 -25.16
CA ALA A 294 -16.65 5.76 -26.50
C ALA A 294 -15.23 6.25 -26.89
N ALA A 295 -14.94 7.53 -26.62
CA ALA A 295 -13.64 8.15 -26.89
C ALA A 295 -12.47 7.59 -26.04
N GLU A 296 -12.75 6.94 -24.91
CA GLU A 296 -11.75 6.30 -24.06
C GLU A 296 -11.41 4.90 -24.60
N GLN A 297 -12.42 4.17 -25.10
CA GLN A 297 -12.21 2.92 -25.87
C GLN A 297 -11.35 3.21 -27.12
N ASP A 298 -11.73 4.22 -27.92
CA ASP A 298 -10.96 4.65 -29.10
C ASP A 298 -9.52 5.04 -28.76
N ALA A 299 -9.30 5.75 -27.64
CA ALA A 299 -7.98 6.17 -27.19
C ALA A 299 -7.07 4.99 -26.79
N ILE A 300 -7.61 3.96 -26.15
CA ILE A 300 -6.88 2.71 -25.83
C ILE A 300 -6.53 1.98 -27.13
N VAL A 301 -7.49 1.84 -28.06
CA VAL A 301 -7.25 1.16 -29.34
C VAL A 301 -6.16 1.86 -30.14
N GLN A 302 -6.19 3.20 -30.25
CA GLN A 302 -5.15 3.96 -30.95
C GLN A 302 -3.78 3.78 -30.29
N TYR A 303 -3.70 3.95 -28.96
CA TYR A 303 -2.46 3.81 -28.19
C TYR A 303 -1.78 2.46 -28.42
N VAL A 304 -2.55 1.37 -28.40
CA VAL A 304 -2.00 0.03 -28.62
C VAL A 304 -1.64 -0.20 -30.10
N GLN A 305 -2.45 0.28 -31.05
CA GLN A 305 -2.11 0.13 -32.48
C GLN A 305 -0.80 0.85 -32.85
N ASP A 306 -0.57 2.03 -32.26
CA ASP A 306 0.63 2.86 -32.46
C ASP A 306 1.89 2.30 -31.77
N GLY A 307 1.76 1.30 -30.87
CA GLY A 307 2.90 0.59 -30.27
C GLY A 307 2.77 0.31 -28.76
N GLY A 308 1.93 1.05 -28.03
CA GLY A 308 1.79 0.92 -26.59
C GLY A 308 1.19 -0.42 -26.13
N ALA A 309 1.26 -0.70 -24.84
CA ALA A 309 0.75 -1.94 -24.28
C ALA A 309 -0.26 -1.70 -23.15
N VAL A 310 -1.25 -2.59 -22.99
CA VAL A 310 -2.30 -2.45 -21.97
C VAL A 310 -2.53 -3.72 -21.15
N PHE A 311 -2.72 -3.61 -19.84
CA PHE A 311 -3.07 -4.74 -18.96
C PHE A 311 -4.44 -4.50 -18.31
N PHE A 312 -5.43 -5.34 -18.62
CA PHE A 312 -6.73 -5.33 -17.98
C PHE A 312 -6.77 -6.34 -16.82
N ILE A 313 -7.02 -5.87 -15.61
CA ILE A 313 -7.15 -6.69 -14.40
C ILE A 313 -8.59 -6.60 -13.92
N ALA A 314 -9.41 -7.60 -14.23
CA ALA A 314 -10.84 -7.61 -13.96
C ALA A 314 -11.16 -8.32 -12.65
N ASP A 315 -12.46 -8.39 -12.33
CA ASP A 315 -13.00 -9.34 -11.36
C ASP A 315 -14.29 -9.99 -11.92
N HIS A 316 -14.85 -10.92 -11.17
CA HIS A 316 -16.04 -11.70 -11.47
C HIS A 316 -17.31 -10.89 -11.76
N TYR A 317 -18.31 -11.54 -12.36
CA TYR A 317 -19.66 -10.97 -12.40
C TYR A 317 -20.30 -11.04 -11.01
N ASN A 318 -21.11 -10.06 -10.61
CA ASN A 318 -21.49 -9.76 -9.21
C ASN A 318 -20.34 -9.18 -8.36
N ALA A 319 -19.50 -8.32 -8.95
CA ALA A 319 -18.38 -7.65 -8.27
C ALA A 319 -18.61 -6.15 -7.99
N ASP A 320 -19.54 -5.47 -8.68
CA ASP A 320 -19.79 -4.02 -8.66
C ASP A 320 -19.66 -3.38 -7.27
N ARG A 321 -18.65 -2.51 -7.16
CA ARG A 321 -18.13 -2.00 -5.89
C ARG A 321 -18.76 -0.68 -5.46
N ASN A 322 -19.35 0.07 -6.39
CA ASN A 322 -20.02 1.36 -6.13
C ASN A 322 -21.55 1.33 -6.33
N LYS A 323 -22.11 0.17 -6.68
CA LYS A 323 -23.54 -0.10 -6.86
C LYS A 323 -24.15 0.62 -8.07
N ASN A 324 -23.34 0.88 -9.11
CA ASN A 324 -23.80 1.49 -10.36
C ASN A 324 -24.38 0.48 -11.37
N ARG A 325 -24.26 -0.82 -11.11
CA ARG A 325 -24.62 -1.97 -11.95
C ARG A 325 -23.61 -2.31 -13.06
N TRP A 326 -22.37 -1.85 -12.98
CA TRP A 326 -21.28 -2.23 -13.89
C TRP A 326 -20.22 -3.04 -13.13
N ASP A 327 -20.09 -4.33 -13.46
CA ASP A 327 -18.92 -5.09 -13.06
C ASP A 327 -17.71 -4.72 -13.95
N SER A 328 -16.47 -4.87 -13.47
CA SER A 328 -15.28 -4.45 -14.23
C SER A 328 -15.09 -5.21 -15.55
N SER A 329 -15.50 -6.49 -15.57
CA SER A 329 -15.60 -7.30 -16.80
C SER A 329 -16.57 -6.71 -17.83
N GLU A 330 -17.65 -6.04 -17.41
CA GLU A 330 -18.57 -5.32 -18.30
C GLU A 330 -18.00 -4.01 -18.81
N VAL A 331 -17.32 -3.24 -17.94
CA VAL A 331 -16.60 -2.01 -18.31
C VAL A 331 -15.56 -2.30 -19.38
N PHE A 332 -14.77 -3.37 -19.20
CA PHE A 332 -13.76 -3.78 -20.16
C PHE A 332 -14.36 -4.36 -21.44
N ASN A 333 -15.41 -5.18 -21.36
CA ASN A 333 -16.11 -5.67 -22.55
C ASN A 333 -16.76 -4.54 -23.36
N GLY A 334 -17.15 -3.44 -22.69
CA GLY A 334 -17.81 -2.25 -23.25
C GLY A 334 -19.34 -2.31 -23.24
N TYR A 335 -19.94 -3.30 -22.57
CA TYR A 335 -21.39 -3.47 -22.49
C TYR A 335 -21.80 -4.25 -21.25
N ARG A 336 -23.04 -4.04 -20.81
CA ARG A 336 -23.63 -4.76 -19.67
C ARG A 336 -24.50 -5.95 -20.06
N ARG A 337 -24.41 -7.02 -19.26
CA ARG A 337 -25.15 -8.28 -19.39
C ARG A 337 -26.65 -8.02 -19.31
N GLY A 338 -27.39 -8.40 -20.35
CA GLY A 338 -28.84 -8.14 -20.42
C GLY A 338 -29.24 -6.67 -20.54
N ALA A 339 -28.31 -5.78 -20.85
CA ALA A 339 -28.53 -4.34 -21.04
C ALA A 339 -27.85 -3.79 -22.32
N TYR A 340 -27.49 -4.66 -23.26
CA TYR A 340 -26.81 -4.28 -24.51
C TYR A 340 -27.52 -3.15 -25.29
N ASP A 341 -28.85 -3.22 -25.46
CA ASP A 341 -29.59 -2.19 -26.20
C ASP A 341 -29.69 -0.82 -25.47
N ASN A 342 -29.39 -0.77 -24.16
CA ASN A 342 -29.41 0.46 -23.36
C ASN A 342 -28.51 0.30 -22.11
N PRO A 343 -27.30 0.88 -22.10
CA PRO A 343 -26.38 0.74 -20.96
C PRO A 343 -26.95 1.30 -19.64
N ALA A 344 -27.92 2.23 -19.71
CA ALA A 344 -28.61 2.79 -18.55
C ALA A 344 -29.90 2.03 -18.13
N LYS A 345 -30.15 0.82 -18.65
CA LYS A 345 -31.27 -0.04 -18.22
C LYS A 345 -31.24 -0.27 -16.69
N GLY A 346 -32.37 -0.02 -16.02
CA GLY A 346 -32.50 -0.18 -14.56
C GLY A 346 -31.97 0.99 -13.71
N MET A 347 -31.37 2.00 -14.34
CA MET A 347 -30.95 3.24 -13.66
C MET A 347 -32.14 4.18 -13.43
N SER A 348 -32.05 5.00 -12.38
CA SER A 348 -32.89 6.18 -12.21
C SER A 348 -32.54 7.26 -13.25
N VAL A 349 -33.42 8.26 -13.42
CA VAL A 349 -33.17 9.37 -14.37
C VAL A 349 -31.88 10.12 -14.00
N GLU A 350 -31.63 10.37 -12.72
CA GLU A 350 -30.44 11.10 -12.26
C GLU A 350 -29.13 10.33 -12.51
N GLU A 351 -29.14 8.99 -12.37
CA GLU A 351 -28.02 8.13 -12.74
C GLU A 351 -27.82 8.09 -14.28
N ALA A 352 -28.90 7.88 -15.03
CA ALA A 352 -28.87 7.75 -16.48
C ALA A 352 -28.46 9.04 -17.20
N THR A 353 -28.71 10.21 -16.61
CA THR A 353 -28.23 11.52 -17.12
C THR A 353 -27.05 12.08 -16.30
N SER A 354 -26.37 11.24 -15.51
CA SER A 354 -25.14 11.66 -14.82
C SER A 354 -24.00 11.90 -15.83
N PRO A 355 -23.02 12.77 -15.52
CA PRO A 355 -21.92 13.00 -16.45
C PRO A 355 -21.04 11.75 -16.64
N ALA A 356 -21.00 10.84 -15.65
CA ALA A 356 -20.40 9.52 -15.76
C ALA A 356 -21.00 8.71 -16.92
N MET A 357 -22.33 8.64 -17.03
CA MET A 357 -23.03 7.92 -18.10
C MET A 357 -23.06 8.67 -19.45
N GLN A 358 -22.65 9.94 -19.50
CA GLN A 358 -22.59 10.69 -20.75
C GLN A 358 -21.57 10.05 -21.72
N ASP A 359 -21.96 9.89 -22.98
CA ASP A 359 -21.14 9.32 -24.07
C ASP A 359 -20.65 7.86 -23.82
N VAL A 360 -21.30 7.14 -22.90
CA VAL A 360 -21.21 5.69 -22.75
C VAL A 360 -22.14 5.01 -23.75
N ILE A 361 -21.60 4.10 -24.56
CA ILE A 361 -22.34 3.28 -25.52
C ILE A 361 -22.04 1.81 -25.30
N SER A 362 -23.01 0.93 -25.55
CA SER A 362 -22.75 -0.51 -25.58
C SER A 362 -21.97 -0.86 -26.85
N SER A 363 -20.80 -1.46 -26.66
CA SER A 363 -19.96 -2.01 -27.72
C SER A 363 -19.39 -3.35 -27.27
N ASP A 364 -19.15 -4.28 -28.21
CA ASP A 364 -18.36 -5.50 -27.95
C ASP A 364 -16.89 -5.24 -28.36
N TRP A 365 -16.37 -4.05 -28.04
CA TRP A 365 -15.12 -3.53 -28.61
C TRP A 365 -13.91 -4.41 -28.28
N LEU A 366 -13.83 -4.96 -27.07
CA LEU A 366 -12.71 -5.79 -26.64
C LEU A 366 -12.57 -7.04 -27.52
N ALA A 367 -13.69 -7.70 -27.80
CA ALA A 367 -13.74 -8.87 -28.68
C ALA A 367 -13.41 -8.50 -30.13
N ASN A 368 -13.97 -7.39 -30.64
CA ASN A 368 -13.73 -6.94 -32.01
C ASN A 368 -12.27 -6.50 -32.24
N GLN A 369 -11.68 -5.79 -31.29
CA GLN A 369 -10.34 -5.20 -31.42
C GLN A 369 -9.27 -6.22 -31.02
N PHE A 370 -9.27 -6.71 -29.78
CA PHE A 370 -8.23 -7.57 -29.22
C PHE A 370 -8.47 -9.07 -29.45
N GLY A 371 -9.68 -9.49 -29.83
CA GLY A 371 -10.00 -10.91 -30.04
C GLY A 371 -10.31 -11.69 -28.77
N VAL A 372 -10.63 -11.02 -27.66
CA VAL A 372 -10.90 -11.62 -26.35
C VAL A 372 -12.09 -10.94 -25.67
N ARG A 373 -12.82 -11.66 -24.82
CA ARG A 373 -13.90 -11.13 -23.98
C ARG A 373 -13.79 -11.68 -22.57
N PHE A 374 -14.04 -10.88 -21.53
CA PHE A 374 -14.23 -11.40 -20.17
C PHE A 374 -15.58 -12.14 -20.09
N ARG A 375 -15.59 -13.35 -19.53
CA ARG A 375 -16.81 -14.14 -19.32
C ARG A 375 -17.46 -13.72 -18.00
N TYR A 376 -18.78 -13.75 -17.94
CA TYR A 376 -19.52 -13.37 -16.73
C TYR A 376 -19.66 -14.52 -15.71
N ASN A 377 -18.67 -15.43 -15.66
CA ASN A 377 -18.60 -16.50 -14.68
C ASN A 377 -17.90 -16.04 -13.38
N ALA A 378 -18.01 -16.85 -12.33
CA ALA A 378 -17.56 -16.55 -10.98
C ALA A 378 -17.16 -17.86 -10.29
N LEU A 379 -15.89 -18.22 -10.44
CA LEU A 379 -15.30 -19.47 -9.99
C LEU A 379 -14.95 -19.36 -8.50
N GLY A 380 -14.98 -20.47 -7.76
CA GLY A 380 -14.57 -20.48 -6.35
C GLY A 380 -13.05 -20.53 -6.20
N ASP A 381 -12.58 -20.46 -4.95
CA ASP A 381 -11.14 -20.47 -4.61
C ASP A 381 -10.40 -21.65 -5.28
N VAL A 382 -9.38 -21.35 -6.09
CA VAL A 382 -8.62 -22.35 -6.85
C VAL A 382 -7.25 -21.84 -7.29
N ASN A 383 -6.26 -22.73 -7.38
CA ASN A 383 -4.96 -22.42 -7.96
C ASN A 383 -4.97 -22.86 -9.43
N ALA A 384 -4.93 -21.90 -10.35
CA ALA A 384 -4.83 -22.15 -11.79
C ALA A 384 -3.45 -22.75 -12.11
N THR A 385 -3.44 -24.00 -12.58
CA THR A 385 -2.26 -24.88 -12.61
C THR A 385 -2.01 -25.51 -13.99
N ASP A 386 -2.87 -25.24 -14.98
CA ASP A 386 -2.60 -25.55 -16.39
C ASP A 386 -1.93 -24.31 -17.03
N ILE A 387 -0.63 -24.19 -16.76
CA ILE A 387 0.22 -23.10 -17.23
C ILE A 387 0.77 -23.43 -18.62
N VAL A 388 0.67 -22.50 -19.58
CA VAL A 388 1.28 -22.66 -20.90
C VAL A 388 2.79 -22.50 -20.79
N ALA A 389 3.54 -23.44 -21.41
CA ALA A 389 5.00 -23.45 -21.38
C ALA A 389 5.60 -22.09 -21.83
N PRO A 390 6.68 -21.59 -21.20
CA PRO A 390 7.19 -20.22 -21.45
C PRO A 390 7.56 -19.94 -22.91
N SER A 391 8.06 -20.94 -23.63
CA SER A 391 8.35 -20.88 -25.07
C SER A 391 7.11 -20.71 -25.97
N GLN A 392 5.90 -20.91 -25.42
CA GLN A 392 4.60 -20.72 -26.07
C GLN A 392 3.77 -19.60 -25.39
N ALA A 393 4.35 -18.92 -24.39
CA ALA A 393 3.77 -17.81 -23.63
C ALA A 393 4.75 -16.62 -23.52
N PHE A 394 5.61 -16.43 -24.53
CA PHE A 394 6.51 -15.26 -24.66
C PHE A 394 7.45 -15.02 -23.47
N GLY A 395 7.80 -16.07 -22.74
CA GLY A 395 8.60 -15.99 -21.51
C GLY A 395 7.79 -15.71 -20.24
N ILE A 396 6.55 -15.19 -20.33
CA ILE A 396 5.72 -14.67 -19.22
C ILE A 396 5.53 -15.68 -18.07
N THR A 397 5.49 -16.96 -18.38
CA THR A 397 5.25 -18.05 -17.42
C THR A 397 6.54 -18.70 -16.91
N ALA A 398 7.71 -18.10 -17.10
CA ALA A 398 8.99 -18.68 -16.70
C ALA A 398 9.10 -18.75 -15.16
N GLY A 399 9.06 -19.97 -14.61
CA GLY A 399 9.04 -20.19 -13.16
C GLY A 399 7.65 -20.15 -12.52
N VAL A 400 6.59 -19.90 -13.30
CA VAL A 400 5.20 -19.92 -12.82
C VAL A 400 4.66 -21.35 -12.87
N ASN A 401 4.23 -21.87 -11.73
CA ASN A 401 3.66 -23.20 -11.53
C ASN A 401 2.16 -23.11 -11.23
N ALA A 402 1.74 -22.06 -10.51
CA ALA A 402 0.36 -21.73 -10.24
C ALA A 402 0.13 -20.21 -10.20
N VAL A 403 -1.10 -19.81 -10.51
CA VAL A 403 -1.63 -18.46 -10.25
C VAL A 403 -2.89 -18.62 -9.38
N ALA A 404 -3.09 -17.83 -8.33
CA ALA A 404 -4.26 -17.93 -7.46
C ALA A 404 -5.54 -17.45 -8.15
N MET A 405 -6.69 -17.68 -7.52
CA MET A 405 -8.00 -17.16 -7.92
C MET A 405 -8.95 -17.23 -6.71
N HIS A 406 -9.61 -16.12 -6.42
CA HIS A 406 -10.56 -15.95 -5.32
C HIS A 406 -11.82 -15.25 -5.83
N ALA A 407 -12.88 -16.03 -6.08
CA ALA A 407 -14.15 -15.61 -6.67
C ALA A 407 -14.14 -15.28 -8.19
N GLY A 408 -12.97 -15.07 -8.81
CA GLY A 408 -12.77 -14.49 -10.14
C GLY A 408 -13.42 -15.15 -11.38
N SER A 409 -13.25 -14.46 -12.51
CA SER A 409 -13.75 -14.84 -13.84
C SER A 409 -12.70 -15.53 -14.72
N THR A 410 -13.12 -15.93 -15.92
CA THR A 410 -12.26 -16.37 -17.03
C THR A 410 -12.53 -15.56 -18.28
N LEU A 411 -11.71 -15.72 -19.31
CA LEU A 411 -11.83 -15.08 -20.61
C LEU A 411 -12.24 -16.07 -21.70
N ALA A 412 -12.89 -15.57 -22.74
CA ALA A 412 -13.15 -16.28 -23.98
C ALA A 412 -12.24 -15.76 -25.10
N ILE A 413 -11.48 -16.65 -25.74
CA ILE A 413 -10.78 -16.35 -27.00
C ILE A 413 -11.81 -16.32 -28.12
N ILE A 414 -11.93 -15.18 -28.79
CA ILE A 414 -12.87 -14.93 -29.90
C ILE A 414 -12.13 -15.02 -31.23
N ASP A 415 -10.92 -14.45 -31.32
CA ASP A 415 -10.04 -14.49 -32.49
C ASP A 415 -8.63 -14.98 -32.09
N PRO A 416 -8.31 -16.27 -32.31
CA PRO A 416 -7.01 -16.84 -31.94
C PRO A 416 -5.84 -16.37 -32.81
N THR A 417 -6.08 -15.55 -33.85
CA THR A 417 -5.00 -14.87 -34.60
C THR A 417 -4.54 -13.59 -33.90
N LYS A 418 -5.35 -13.07 -32.98
CA LYS A 418 -5.06 -11.90 -32.15
C LYS A 418 -4.74 -12.28 -30.71
N ALA A 419 -5.53 -13.16 -30.10
CA ALA A 419 -5.49 -13.49 -28.68
C ALA A 419 -5.11 -14.95 -28.40
N LYS A 420 -4.54 -15.21 -27.22
CA LYS A 420 -4.13 -16.55 -26.76
C LYS A 420 -4.22 -16.66 -25.24
N GLY A 421 -4.76 -17.77 -24.74
CA GLY A 421 -4.72 -18.11 -23.32
C GLY A 421 -3.37 -18.66 -22.88
N ILE A 422 -2.87 -18.19 -21.73
CA ILE A 422 -1.56 -18.57 -21.17
C ILE A 422 -1.64 -19.21 -19.76
N VAL A 423 -2.72 -18.98 -19.01
CA VAL A 423 -3.00 -19.61 -17.71
C VAL A 423 -4.43 -20.12 -17.69
N TYR A 424 -4.64 -21.35 -17.23
CA TYR A 424 -5.96 -21.99 -17.16
C TYR A 424 -6.22 -22.63 -15.79
N VAL A 425 -7.47 -22.55 -15.34
CA VAL A 425 -7.95 -23.27 -14.14
C VAL A 425 -8.00 -24.79 -14.38
N PRO A 426 -7.83 -25.63 -13.34
CA PRO A 426 -8.02 -27.08 -13.47
C PRO A 426 -9.47 -27.45 -13.81
N ALA A 427 -9.73 -28.70 -14.19
CA ALA A 427 -11.09 -29.21 -14.37
C ALA A 427 -11.74 -29.53 -13.00
N GLY A 428 -13.05 -29.33 -12.89
CA GLY A 428 -13.81 -29.59 -11.66
C GLY A 428 -13.70 -28.49 -10.60
N VAL A 429 -13.39 -27.25 -10.99
CA VAL A 429 -13.36 -26.09 -10.09
C VAL A 429 -14.69 -25.92 -9.33
N PRO A 430 -14.65 -25.42 -8.08
CA PRO A 430 -15.85 -24.94 -7.41
C PRO A 430 -16.43 -23.72 -8.14
N LYS A 431 -17.72 -23.44 -7.94
CA LYS A 431 -18.29 -22.11 -8.19
C LYS A 431 -18.13 -21.23 -6.97
N TRP A 432 -18.09 -19.90 -7.15
CA TRP A 432 -18.15 -18.99 -6.02
C TRP A 432 -19.50 -19.10 -5.29
N GLY A 433 -19.48 -19.02 -3.97
CA GLY A 433 -20.67 -19.24 -3.13
C GLY A 433 -21.83 -18.28 -3.44
N ASN A 434 -21.51 -17.05 -3.87
CA ASN A 434 -22.50 -16.02 -4.22
C ASN A 434 -22.62 -15.79 -5.75
N ALA A 435 -22.11 -16.69 -6.58
CA ALA A 435 -22.28 -16.62 -8.03
C ALA A 435 -23.78 -16.65 -8.39
N VAL A 436 -24.24 -15.62 -9.10
CA VAL A 436 -25.66 -15.35 -9.41
C VAL A 436 -26.28 -16.26 -10.47
N ASP A 437 -25.47 -17.14 -11.09
CA ASP A 437 -25.90 -18.19 -11.99
C ASP A 437 -25.20 -19.54 -11.67
N SER A 438 -24.80 -20.30 -12.69
CA SER A 438 -24.01 -21.52 -12.53
C SER A 438 -22.61 -21.26 -11.99
N GLY A 439 -22.03 -20.07 -12.18
CA GLY A 439 -20.69 -19.65 -11.74
C GLY A 439 -19.52 -20.35 -12.43
N VAL A 440 -19.73 -21.56 -12.95
CA VAL A 440 -18.84 -22.32 -13.83
C VAL A 440 -19.68 -22.74 -15.04
N TYR A 441 -19.19 -22.48 -16.26
CA TYR A 441 -19.97 -22.57 -17.50
C TYR A 441 -19.67 -23.84 -18.31
N ASN A 442 -18.43 -24.35 -18.25
CA ASN A 442 -17.99 -25.49 -19.07
C ASN A 442 -17.34 -26.61 -18.22
N GLY A 443 -17.07 -26.35 -16.94
CA GLY A 443 -16.61 -27.32 -15.94
C GLY A 443 -15.15 -27.14 -15.50
N GLY A 444 -14.56 -25.97 -15.75
CA GLY A 444 -13.12 -25.75 -15.57
C GLY A 444 -12.28 -26.35 -16.70
N GLY A 445 -10.96 -26.32 -16.56
CA GLY A 445 -10.01 -26.67 -17.62
C GLY A 445 -10.07 -25.68 -18.80
N ARG A 446 -9.34 -25.99 -19.87
CA ARG A 446 -9.32 -25.14 -21.09
C ARG A 446 -10.69 -24.96 -21.77
N ALA A 447 -11.67 -25.81 -21.48
CA ALA A 447 -13.04 -25.67 -21.95
C ALA A 447 -13.77 -24.46 -21.31
N GLU A 448 -13.35 -24.03 -20.11
CA GLU A 448 -13.81 -22.81 -19.44
C GLU A 448 -13.22 -21.54 -20.08
N GLY A 449 -12.22 -21.68 -20.96
CA GLY A 449 -11.38 -20.58 -21.43
C GLY A 449 -10.24 -20.27 -20.45
N PRO A 450 -9.26 -19.44 -20.87
CA PRO A 450 -8.16 -19.04 -20.02
C PRO A 450 -8.60 -18.17 -18.84
N TYR A 451 -7.90 -18.30 -17.72
CA TYR A 451 -7.97 -17.36 -16.61
C TYR A 451 -7.11 -16.11 -16.89
N ALA A 452 -5.94 -16.28 -17.51
CA ALA A 452 -5.14 -15.18 -18.03
C ALA A 452 -4.76 -15.38 -19.49
N ALA A 453 -4.83 -14.29 -20.26
CA ALA A 453 -4.65 -14.27 -21.72
C ALA A 453 -3.83 -13.06 -22.17
N ILE A 454 -3.35 -13.11 -23.41
CA ILE A 454 -2.62 -12.03 -24.09
C ILE A 454 -3.18 -11.80 -25.49
N ALA A 455 -2.96 -10.62 -26.05
CA ALA A 455 -3.31 -10.29 -27.44
C ALA A 455 -2.27 -9.40 -28.13
N LYS A 456 -2.21 -9.45 -29.47
CA LYS A 456 -1.40 -8.59 -30.34
C LYS A 456 -2.30 -7.83 -31.32
N ILE A 457 -2.23 -6.50 -31.32
CA ILE A 457 -2.93 -5.66 -32.31
C ILE A 457 -2.01 -4.54 -32.78
N GLY A 458 -1.78 -4.44 -34.09
CA GLY A 458 -0.82 -3.47 -34.64
C GLY A 458 0.59 -3.69 -34.06
N LEU A 459 1.29 -2.60 -33.74
CA LEU A 459 2.63 -2.68 -33.17
C LEU A 459 2.62 -3.03 -31.68
N GLY A 460 1.57 -2.68 -30.94
CA GLY A 460 1.42 -2.98 -29.52
C GLY A 460 0.73 -4.30 -29.20
N LYS A 461 0.34 -4.45 -27.93
CA LYS A 461 -0.17 -5.67 -27.30
C LYS A 461 -1.06 -5.41 -26.08
N ALA A 462 -1.72 -6.47 -25.61
CA ALA A 462 -2.48 -6.44 -24.37
C ALA A 462 -2.31 -7.73 -23.55
N ALA A 463 -2.55 -7.64 -22.24
CA ALA A 463 -2.72 -8.76 -21.33
C ALA A 463 -4.03 -8.62 -20.53
N PHE A 464 -4.53 -9.74 -20.02
CA PHE A 464 -5.83 -9.86 -19.38
C PHE A 464 -5.77 -10.90 -18.27
N ILE A 465 -6.31 -10.59 -17.09
CA ILE A 465 -6.53 -11.54 -15.98
C ILE A 465 -7.92 -11.33 -15.38
N GLY A 466 -8.64 -12.41 -15.10
CA GLY A 466 -10.06 -12.39 -14.72
C GLY A 466 -10.38 -12.12 -13.24
N ASP A 467 -9.38 -11.84 -12.42
CA ASP A 467 -9.47 -11.68 -10.96
C ASP A 467 -8.41 -10.66 -10.51
N SER A 468 -8.77 -9.78 -9.59
CA SER A 468 -7.91 -8.75 -9.01
C SER A 468 -7.25 -9.20 -7.70
N SER A 469 -7.76 -10.24 -7.06
CA SER A 469 -7.33 -10.71 -5.75
C SER A 469 -5.85 -11.15 -5.72
N PRO A 470 -5.31 -11.87 -6.73
CA PRO A 470 -3.87 -12.23 -6.77
C PRO A 470 -2.94 -11.06 -7.09
N VAL A 471 -3.48 -9.85 -7.27
CA VAL A 471 -2.74 -8.60 -7.42
C VAL A 471 -2.87 -7.73 -6.16
N GLU A 472 -3.75 -8.12 -5.23
CA GLU A 472 -4.11 -7.35 -4.04
C GLU A 472 -3.08 -7.52 -2.90
N ASP A 473 -2.92 -6.47 -2.09
CA ASP A 473 -2.13 -6.46 -0.86
C ASP A 473 -2.91 -5.90 0.36
N ALA A 474 -2.30 -6.01 1.54
CA ALA A 474 -2.90 -5.66 2.83
C ALA A 474 -2.89 -4.14 3.19
N THR A 475 -2.73 -3.20 2.24
CA THR A 475 -2.50 -1.76 2.50
C THR A 475 -3.65 -0.79 2.11
N PRO A 476 -4.93 -1.05 2.43
CA PRO A 476 -6.03 -0.18 2.01
C PRO A 476 -5.91 1.24 2.63
N LYS A 477 -5.92 2.23 1.75
CA LYS A 477 -5.59 3.63 2.03
C LYS A 477 -6.82 4.50 2.34
N TYR A 478 -7.99 4.14 1.81
CA TYR A 478 -9.22 4.92 1.92
C TYR A 478 -10.35 4.14 2.62
N VAL A 479 -11.34 4.85 3.18
CA VAL A 479 -12.60 4.23 3.64
C VAL A 479 -13.60 4.09 2.49
N ARG A 480 -14.62 3.23 2.64
CA ARG A 480 -15.67 3.05 1.63
C ARG A 480 -16.45 4.34 1.40
N GLU A 481 -16.55 4.77 0.14
CA GLU A 481 -17.28 5.98 -0.30
C GLU A 481 -18.72 6.05 0.23
N GLU A 482 -19.43 4.90 0.21
CA GLU A 482 -20.84 4.80 0.59
C GLU A 482 -21.10 5.06 2.09
N ASN A 483 -20.24 4.52 2.96
CA ASN A 483 -20.59 4.29 4.36
C ASN A 483 -19.45 4.55 5.36
N GLY A 484 -18.24 4.89 4.89
CA GLY A 484 -17.10 5.23 5.74
C GLY A 484 -16.51 4.05 6.52
N ALA A 485 -16.93 2.82 6.25
CA ALA A 485 -16.32 1.64 6.84
C ALA A 485 -14.87 1.48 6.35
N ARG A 486 -14.01 0.91 7.20
CA ARG A 486 -12.67 0.49 6.80
C ARG A 486 -12.77 -0.64 5.77
N LYS A 487 -11.91 -0.57 4.76
CA LYS A 487 -11.69 -1.63 3.79
C LYS A 487 -10.95 -2.80 4.43
N LYS A 488 -10.97 -3.94 3.76
CA LYS A 488 -10.28 -5.17 4.14
C LYS A 488 -9.86 -5.87 2.86
N THR A 489 -8.58 -6.12 2.75
CA THR A 489 -7.92 -6.69 1.59
C THR A 489 -7.06 -7.86 2.03
N TYR A 490 -6.54 -8.60 1.06
CA TYR A 490 -5.74 -9.80 1.28
C TYR A 490 -4.35 -9.64 0.65
N ASP A 491 -3.41 -10.50 1.04
CA ASP A 491 -2.01 -10.47 0.61
C ASP A 491 -1.81 -11.44 -0.57
N GLY A 492 -2.54 -11.18 -1.66
CA GLY A 492 -2.65 -12.06 -2.82
C GLY A 492 -1.48 -11.96 -3.79
N PHE A 493 -0.82 -10.80 -3.88
CA PHE A 493 0.40 -10.64 -4.69
C PHE A 493 1.55 -11.57 -4.27
N MET A 494 1.55 -11.99 -2.99
CA MET A 494 2.50 -12.92 -2.40
C MET A 494 2.00 -14.38 -2.37
N GLU A 495 0.84 -14.68 -2.95
CA GLU A 495 0.37 -16.07 -3.11
C GLU A 495 1.04 -16.77 -4.32
N VAL A 496 1.13 -18.10 -4.22
CA VAL A 496 1.78 -19.03 -5.17
C VAL A 496 2.99 -18.47 -5.93
N ASP A 497 2.83 -18.17 -7.23
CA ASP A 497 3.81 -17.52 -8.09
C ASP A 497 3.21 -16.21 -8.69
N ASP A 498 2.24 -15.59 -8.01
CA ASP A 498 1.38 -14.53 -8.57
C ASP A 498 2.16 -13.27 -8.94
N GLY A 499 2.91 -12.69 -8.00
CA GLY A 499 3.77 -11.56 -8.28
C GLY A 499 4.83 -11.83 -9.35
N VAL A 500 5.28 -13.09 -9.48
CA VAL A 500 6.21 -13.52 -10.54
C VAL A 500 5.52 -13.47 -11.91
N PHE A 501 4.31 -13.99 -12.02
CA PHE A 501 3.49 -13.93 -13.25
C PHE A 501 3.13 -12.49 -13.65
N LEU A 502 2.74 -11.66 -12.68
CA LEU A 502 2.29 -10.28 -12.92
C LEU A 502 3.44 -9.37 -13.38
N VAL A 503 4.60 -9.43 -12.71
CA VAL A 503 5.78 -8.66 -13.12
C VAL A 503 6.33 -9.13 -14.47
N GLN A 504 6.34 -10.43 -14.75
CA GLN A 504 6.73 -10.94 -16.08
C GLN A 504 5.75 -10.54 -17.18
N THR A 505 4.45 -10.48 -16.89
CA THR A 505 3.44 -9.97 -17.82
C THR A 505 3.76 -8.53 -18.23
N VAL A 506 4.10 -7.65 -17.28
CA VAL A 506 4.45 -6.25 -17.57
C VAL A 506 5.80 -6.12 -18.27
N LYS A 507 6.81 -6.95 -17.92
CA LYS A 507 8.07 -7.03 -18.68
C LYS A 507 7.86 -7.42 -20.14
N TRP A 508 6.98 -8.39 -20.41
CA TRP A 508 6.61 -8.70 -21.79
C TRP A 508 5.87 -7.55 -22.46
N LEU A 509 4.88 -6.93 -21.80
CA LEU A 509 4.12 -5.80 -22.37
C LEU A 509 5.03 -4.63 -22.77
N ALA A 510 6.06 -4.31 -21.97
CA ALA A 510 6.97 -3.21 -22.22
C ALA A 510 8.05 -3.48 -23.30
N HIS A 511 8.21 -4.73 -23.76
CA HIS A 511 9.25 -5.11 -24.72
C HIS A 511 8.71 -5.09 -26.17
N ASP A 512 9.22 -4.19 -27.01
CA ASP A 512 8.71 -3.94 -28.36
C ASP A 512 8.96 -5.11 -29.35
N GLU A 513 7.96 -5.44 -30.18
CA GLU A 513 7.98 -6.60 -31.09
C GLU A 513 7.65 -6.21 -32.54
N SER A 514 8.36 -6.78 -33.51
CA SER A 514 8.20 -6.46 -34.94
C SER A 514 7.00 -7.12 -35.63
N TYR A 515 6.35 -8.11 -35.00
CA TYR A 515 5.19 -8.80 -35.56
C TYR A 515 3.86 -8.16 -35.14
N THR A 516 2.83 -8.25 -35.99
CA THR A 516 1.55 -7.54 -35.80
C THR A 516 0.33 -8.46 -35.55
N SER A 517 0.55 -9.77 -35.53
CA SER A 517 -0.46 -10.81 -35.20
C SER A 517 0.26 -12.03 -34.64
N LEU A 518 -0.38 -12.76 -33.72
CA LEU A 518 0.16 -14.02 -33.20
C LEU A 518 0.40 -15.07 -34.30
N SER A 519 -0.38 -15.01 -35.40
CA SER A 519 -0.23 -15.91 -36.55
C SER A 519 1.07 -15.72 -37.35
N ALA A 520 1.82 -14.63 -37.11
CA ALA A 520 3.12 -14.37 -37.72
C ALA A 520 4.32 -14.90 -36.89
N VAL A 521 4.09 -15.42 -35.68
CA VAL A 521 5.16 -15.88 -34.77
C VAL A 521 5.58 -17.34 -35.11
N PRO A 522 6.82 -17.60 -35.57
CA PRO A 522 7.20 -18.93 -36.05
C PRO A 522 7.18 -20.01 -34.96
N GLY A 523 6.34 -21.04 -35.16
CA GLY A 523 6.22 -22.16 -34.20
C GLY A 523 5.28 -21.90 -33.02
N LEU A 524 4.63 -20.73 -32.95
CA LEU A 524 3.59 -20.48 -31.95
C LEU A 524 2.35 -21.32 -32.26
N VAL A 525 1.88 -22.07 -31.26
CA VAL A 525 0.60 -22.79 -31.34
C VAL A 525 -0.51 -21.82 -30.96
N LEU A 526 -1.27 -21.36 -31.98
CA LEU A 526 -2.46 -20.54 -31.78
C LEU A 526 -3.52 -21.30 -30.96
N ASP A 527 -4.41 -20.55 -30.35
CA ASP A 527 -5.50 -21.10 -29.55
C ASP A 527 -6.67 -21.59 -30.43
N THR A 528 -7.69 -22.16 -29.80
CA THR A 528 -9.01 -22.39 -30.42
C THR A 528 -10.04 -21.43 -29.85
N PRO A 529 -11.03 -20.93 -30.64
CA PRO A 529 -12.09 -20.09 -30.11
C PRO A 529 -12.85 -20.78 -28.98
N THR A 530 -13.09 -20.08 -27.87
CA THR A 530 -13.77 -20.64 -26.69
C THR A 530 -15.23 -20.96 -27.01
N ALA A 531 -15.71 -22.12 -26.57
CA ALA A 531 -17.08 -22.58 -26.82
C ALA A 531 -18.10 -21.84 -25.94
N LEU A 532 -18.61 -20.71 -26.46
CA LEU A 532 -19.60 -19.85 -25.80
C LEU A 532 -21.02 -20.44 -25.77
N HIS A 533 -21.73 -20.17 -24.68
CA HIS A 533 -23.18 -20.37 -24.56
C HIS A 533 -23.96 -19.22 -25.21
N ALA A 534 -25.22 -19.46 -25.56
CA ALA A 534 -26.09 -18.46 -26.19
C ALA A 534 -26.30 -17.18 -25.34
N HIS A 535 -26.21 -17.28 -24.01
CA HIS A 535 -26.35 -16.15 -23.09
C HIS A 535 -25.07 -15.30 -22.96
N GLU A 536 -23.96 -15.73 -23.56
CA GLU A 536 -22.68 -14.99 -23.62
C GLU A 536 -22.54 -14.17 -24.91
N ILE A 537 -23.53 -14.24 -25.80
CA ILE A 537 -23.66 -13.37 -26.97
C ILE A 537 -24.20 -12.01 -26.48
N PRO A 538 -23.52 -10.86 -26.70
CA PRO A 538 -23.85 -9.59 -26.08
C PRO A 538 -25.35 -9.21 -26.15
N SER A 539 -25.94 -9.24 -27.35
CA SER A 539 -27.33 -8.89 -27.63
C SER A 539 -28.37 -9.95 -27.28
N ALA A 540 -27.95 -11.17 -26.90
CA ALA A 540 -28.84 -12.23 -26.41
C ALA A 540 -28.61 -12.56 -24.92
N SER A 541 -27.70 -11.84 -24.26
CA SER A 541 -27.42 -11.97 -22.84
C SER A 541 -28.60 -11.49 -21.99
N THR A 542 -28.69 -11.98 -20.75
CA THR A 542 -29.73 -11.60 -19.79
C THR A 542 -29.14 -11.41 -18.40
N GLU A 543 -29.59 -10.37 -17.71
CA GLU A 543 -29.45 -10.10 -16.28
C GLU A 543 -30.04 -11.30 -15.49
N PRO A 544 -29.23 -12.10 -14.77
CA PRO A 544 -29.69 -13.34 -14.13
C PRO A 544 -30.36 -13.11 -12.77
N ALA A 545 -30.01 -12.01 -12.09
CA ALA A 545 -30.63 -11.55 -10.86
C ALA A 545 -30.66 -9.99 -10.86
N PRO A 546 -31.61 -9.33 -10.16
CA PRO A 546 -31.82 -7.89 -10.32
C PRO A 546 -30.66 -7.01 -9.80
N GLU A 547 -30.28 -6.02 -10.59
CA GLU A 547 -29.18 -5.10 -10.30
C GLU A 547 -29.67 -3.73 -9.76
N PRO A 548 -28.93 -3.03 -8.86
CA PRO A 548 -27.62 -3.39 -8.33
C PRO A 548 -27.70 -4.45 -7.23
N TRP A 549 -26.61 -5.20 -7.07
CA TRP A 549 -26.49 -6.37 -6.18
C TRP A 549 -26.84 -6.10 -4.71
N SER A 550 -26.75 -4.84 -4.28
CA SER A 550 -27.37 -4.36 -3.04
C SER A 550 -27.84 -2.92 -3.18
N VAL A 551 -28.83 -2.53 -2.38
CA VAL A 551 -29.35 -1.16 -2.37
C VAL A 551 -28.25 -0.18 -1.89
N PRO A 552 -28.02 0.95 -2.58
CA PRO A 552 -27.14 2.01 -2.10
C PRO A 552 -27.62 2.64 -0.78
N ALA A 553 -26.68 2.98 0.10
CA ALA A 553 -26.99 3.66 1.36
C ALA A 553 -27.61 5.06 1.12
N ALA A 554 -28.50 5.47 2.02
CA ALA A 554 -29.26 6.72 1.87
C ALA A 554 -28.32 7.94 1.71
N GLY A 555 -28.44 8.60 0.55
CA GLY A 555 -27.68 9.79 0.19
C GLY A 555 -26.32 9.55 -0.47
N TYR A 556 -25.89 8.30 -0.70
CA TYR A 556 -24.73 8.00 -1.56
C TYR A 556 -25.13 8.05 -3.04
N LYS A 557 -24.25 8.62 -3.88
CA LYS A 557 -24.37 8.66 -5.34
C LYS A 557 -23.01 8.36 -5.96
N TRP A 558 -22.82 7.18 -6.52
CA TRP A 558 -21.57 6.72 -7.14
C TRP A 558 -20.98 7.70 -8.19
N TYR A 559 -21.84 8.47 -8.86
CA TYR A 559 -21.46 9.46 -9.88
C TYR A 559 -21.16 10.86 -9.33
N ASP A 560 -21.31 11.11 -8.02
CA ASP A 560 -21.07 12.39 -7.39
C ASP A 560 -20.22 12.26 -6.09
N PRO A 561 -18.89 12.49 -6.19
CA PRO A 561 -17.97 12.52 -5.06
C PRO A 561 -18.31 13.51 -3.93
N SER A 562 -19.23 14.46 -4.14
CA SER A 562 -19.72 15.32 -3.05
C SER A 562 -20.52 14.54 -1.99
N THR A 563 -21.04 13.36 -2.35
CA THR A 563 -21.79 12.47 -1.45
C THR A 563 -20.93 11.49 -0.64
N PHE A 564 -19.65 11.33 -1.03
CA PHE A 564 -18.76 10.29 -0.51
C PHE A 564 -18.31 10.60 0.92
N LYS A 565 -18.23 9.57 1.78
CA LYS A 565 -17.93 9.75 3.21
C LYS A 565 -16.50 10.28 3.48
N PRO A 566 -16.29 11.05 4.57
CA PRO A 566 -15.01 11.71 4.81
C PRO A 566 -13.85 10.73 4.92
N GLY A 567 -12.78 10.96 4.16
CA GLY A 567 -11.62 10.07 4.06
C GLY A 567 -11.75 8.90 3.07
N SER A 568 -12.80 8.86 2.25
CA SER A 568 -12.76 8.13 0.98
C SER A 568 -12.08 8.99 -0.10
N TYR A 569 -11.55 8.37 -1.15
CA TYR A 569 -10.97 9.08 -2.30
C TYR A 569 -12.01 9.99 -2.95
N GLY A 570 -11.57 11.11 -3.54
CA GLY A 570 -12.47 12.12 -4.13
C GLY A 570 -13.35 12.91 -3.14
N SER A 571 -13.54 12.47 -1.89
CA SER A 571 -14.36 13.17 -0.90
C SER A 571 -13.77 14.53 -0.54
N SER A 572 -14.61 15.57 -0.52
CA SER A 572 -14.24 16.92 -0.09
C SER A 572 -14.00 17.06 1.42
N GLN A 573 -14.28 16.01 2.20
CA GLN A 573 -14.28 16.06 3.66
C GLN A 573 -13.08 15.29 4.24
N PRO A 574 -12.34 15.88 5.21
CA PRO A 574 -11.15 15.24 5.78
C PRO A 574 -11.51 13.96 6.54
N PRO A 575 -10.63 12.94 6.58
CA PRO A 575 -10.88 11.68 7.27
C PRO A 575 -11.41 11.86 8.69
N VAL A 576 -12.37 11.01 9.07
CA VAL A 576 -12.86 10.91 10.45
C VAL A 576 -11.73 10.38 11.33
N VAL A 577 -11.14 11.23 12.18
CA VAL A 577 -10.03 10.81 13.04
C VAL A 577 -10.58 10.01 14.22
N GLU A 578 -9.96 8.87 14.52
CA GLU A 578 -10.35 8.00 15.63
C GLU A 578 -10.00 8.66 16.98
N PRO A 579 -10.97 8.94 17.87
CA PRO A 579 -10.71 9.57 19.17
C PRO A 579 -9.85 8.70 20.10
N VAL A 580 -8.81 9.30 20.67
CA VAL A 580 -8.05 8.72 21.78
C VAL A 580 -8.85 8.91 23.08
N TYR A 581 -9.54 7.86 23.51
CA TYR A 581 -10.31 7.88 24.74
C TYR A 581 -9.44 7.69 26.00
N THR A 582 -9.84 8.29 27.12
CA THR A 582 -9.23 8.04 28.44
C THR A 582 -10.22 8.24 29.58
N PHE A 583 -10.10 7.45 30.65
CA PHE A 583 -10.85 7.63 31.89
C PHE A 583 -10.01 8.33 32.97
N VAL A 584 -10.50 9.48 33.45
CA VAL A 584 -10.01 10.16 34.65
C VAL A 584 -10.95 9.85 35.82
N HIS A 585 -10.40 9.28 36.88
CA HIS A 585 -11.11 8.89 38.10
C HIS A 585 -10.13 8.82 39.28
N GLN A 586 -10.64 8.89 40.50
CA GLN A 586 -9.85 8.66 41.72
C GLN A 586 -9.28 7.23 41.79
N SER A 587 -8.18 7.04 42.52
CA SER A 587 -7.37 5.80 42.50
C SER A 587 -8.12 4.55 42.98
N GLN A 588 -8.99 4.71 43.98
CA GLN A 588 -9.94 3.70 44.45
C GLN A 588 -11.36 4.27 44.35
N LEU A 589 -12.29 3.49 43.79
CA LEU A 589 -13.67 3.91 43.57
C LEU A 589 -14.51 3.76 44.84
N PRO A 590 -15.26 4.78 45.28
CA PRO A 590 -16.10 4.73 46.48
C PRO A 590 -17.18 3.65 46.44
N SER A 591 -17.20 2.79 47.46
CA SER A 591 -18.21 1.73 47.63
C SER A 591 -19.53 2.21 48.24
N ALA A 592 -19.58 3.42 48.80
CA ALA A 592 -20.65 3.87 49.69
C ALA A 592 -21.20 5.29 49.40
N GLN A 593 -20.71 5.96 48.36
CA GLN A 593 -21.05 7.35 48.02
C GLN A 593 -21.32 7.48 46.51
N GLU A 594 -22.01 8.55 46.10
CA GLU A 594 -21.98 9.00 44.71
C GLU A 594 -20.60 9.57 44.40
N PHE A 595 -20.04 9.29 43.22
CA PHE A 595 -18.77 9.85 42.77
C PHE A 595 -18.82 10.14 41.26
N THR A 596 -17.83 10.86 40.75
CA THR A 596 -17.77 11.23 39.32
C THR A 596 -16.58 10.53 38.65
N ILE A 597 -16.79 10.04 37.42
CA ILE A 597 -15.73 9.67 36.50
C ILE A 597 -15.84 10.53 35.24
N ARG A 598 -14.71 10.89 34.63
CA ARG A 598 -14.69 11.60 33.35
C ARG A 598 -14.20 10.68 32.25
N LEU A 599 -14.97 10.59 31.18
CA LEU A 599 -14.48 10.12 29.89
C LEU A 599 -13.97 11.33 29.12
N THR A 600 -12.74 11.29 28.62
CA THR A 600 -12.19 12.24 27.64
C THR A 600 -12.05 11.58 26.29
N ALA A 601 -12.11 12.37 25.22
CA ALA A 601 -11.69 12.03 23.88
C ALA A 601 -10.76 13.14 23.36
N ASP A 602 -9.62 12.77 22.78
CA ASP A 602 -8.61 13.69 22.25
C ASP A 602 -8.26 13.31 20.80
N GLY A 603 -7.73 14.25 20.02
CA GLY A 603 -7.36 14.03 18.62
C GLY A 603 -8.51 14.02 17.60
N LEU A 604 -9.72 14.44 17.98
CA LEU A 604 -10.86 14.59 17.05
C LEU A 604 -10.66 15.80 16.12
N ASN A 605 -11.30 15.83 14.95
CA ASN A 605 -11.44 17.06 14.18
C ASN A 605 -12.35 18.07 14.94
N PRO A 606 -12.15 19.39 14.82
CA PRO A 606 -13.02 20.39 15.45
C PRO A 606 -14.50 20.20 15.11
N GLY A 607 -15.36 20.11 16.12
CA GLY A 607 -16.80 19.86 15.95
C GLY A 607 -17.19 18.42 15.61
N GLN A 608 -16.23 17.51 15.36
CA GLN A 608 -16.51 16.08 15.18
C GLN A 608 -17.17 15.51 16.44
N THR A 609 -18.18 14.66 16.26
CA THR A 609 -18.92 14.05 17.35
C THR A 609 -18.75 12.54 17.34
N ALA A 610 -18.23 11.98 18.43
CA ALA A 610 -18.25 10.55 18.70
C ALA A 610 -19.61 10.17 19.31
N THR A 611 -20.21 9.06 18.85
CA THR A 611 -21.55 8.59 19.25
C THR A 611 -21.50 7.21 19.92
N ASP A 612 -22.66 6.74 20.38
CA ASP A 612 -22.87 5.35 20.85
C ASP A 612 -21.94 4.92 22.01
N LEU A 613 -21.52 5.90 22.80
CA LEU A 613 -20.62 5.75 23.93
C LEU A 613 -21.40 5.26 25.14
N LYS A 614 -20.98 4.15 25.74
CA LYS A 614 -21.51 3.69 27.03
C LYS A 614 -20.43 3.15 27.95
N VAL A 615 -20.58 3.44 29.23
CA VAL A 615 -19.60 3.12 30.27
C VAL A 615 -20.20 2.12 31.25
N GLY A 616 -19.43 1.14 31.71
CA GLY A 616 -19.86 0.14 32.69
C GLY A 616 -18.74 -0.18 33.68
N ILE A 617 -19.11 -0.61 34.89
CA ILE A 617 -18.17 -1.13 35.90
C ILE A 617 -18.68 -2.49 36.34
N TYR A 618 -17.80 -3.49 36.31
CA TYR A 618 -18.18 -4.88 36.49
C TYR A 618 -17.16 -5.71 37.27
N LEU A 619 -17.64 -6.76 37.93
CA LEU A 619 -16.83 -7.72 38.69
C LEU A 619 -16.25 -8.82 37.79
N SER A 620 -15.34 -9.64 38.34
CA SER A 620 -15.03 -10.94 37.75
C SER A 620 -16.32 -11.75 37.54
N GLY A 621 -16.43 -12.47 36.42
CA GLY A 621 -17.68 -13.11 35.98
C GLY A 621 -18.65 -12.20 35.21
N GLY A 622 -18.40 -10.88 35.10
CA GLY A 622 -19.12 -10.00 34.18
C GLY A 622 -20.28 -9.20 34.77
N GLU A 623 -20.64 -9.42 36.04
CA GLU A 623 -21.76 -8.74 36.71
C GLU A 623 -21.56 -7.21 36.72
N GLN A 624 -22.51 -6.48 36.12
CA GLN A 624 -22.50 -5.01 36.17
C GLN A 624 -22.96 -4.52 37.55
N ILE A 625 -22.16 -3.62 38.14
CA ILE A 625 -22.36 -3.10 39.50
C ILE A 625 -22.51 -1.58 39.56
N ALA A 626 -22.27 -0.85 38.48
CA ALA A 626 -22.53 0.59 38.39
C ALA A 626 -23.95 0.91 37.90
N ARG A 627 -24.47 2.05 38.35
CA ARG A 627 -25.54 2.81 37.70
C ARG A 627 -25.12 4.27 37.56
N PHE A 628 -25.74 4.99 36.63
CA PHE A 628 -25.34 6.32 36.18
C PHE A 628 -26.48 7.32 36.32
N LYS A 629 -26.14 8.56 36.66
CA LYS A 629 -27.12 9.64 36.86
C LYS A 629 -27.43 10.32 35.52
N ASN A 630 -28.71 10.48 35.23
CA ASN A 630 -29.22 11.12 34.03
C ASN A 630 -29.26 12.66 34.20
N PRO A 631 -29.36 13.44 33.10
CA PRO A 631 -29.43 14.91 33.17
C PRO A 631 -30.66 15.45 33.92
N ASP A 632 -31.74 14.67 34.03
CA ASP A 632 -32.94 14.97 34.81
C ASP A 632 -32.79 14.63 36.32
N GLY A 633 -31.62 14.12 36.74
CA GLY A 633 -31.33 13.69 38.10
C GLY A 633 -31.77 12.25 38.43
N THR A 634 -32.44 11.54 37.51
CA THR A 634 -32.84 10.14 37.70
C THR A 634 -31.63 9.19 37.59
N TRP A 635 -31.83 7.93 37.95
CA TRP A 635 -30.80 6.88 37.88
C TRP A 635 -31.12 5.84 36.82
N SER A 636 -30.09 5.41 36.08
CA SER A 636 -30.18 4.21 35.26
C SER A 636 -30.42 2.94 36.11
N ALA A 637 -30.81 1.85 35.44
CA ALA A 637 -30.63 0.51 36.01
C ALA A 637 -29.13 0.22 36.27
N TYR A 638 -28.83 -0.78 37.10
CA TYR A 638 -27.46 -1.30 37.23
C TYR A 638 -27.07 -2.01 35.93
N GLY A 639 -25.98 -1.57 35.30
CA GLY A 639 -25.66 -1.95 33.92
C GLY A 639 -24.54 -1.09 33.32
N TYR A 640 -24.58 -0.93 32.01
CA TYR A 640 -23.92 0.18 31.34
C TYR A 640 -24.75 1.46 31.51
N SER A 641 -24.13 2.62 31.33
CA SER A 641 -24.85 3.88 31.14
C SER A 641 -25.79 3.79 29.93
N PRO A 642 -26.83 4.64 29.86
CA PRO A 642 -27.43 4.99 28.58
C PRO A 642 -26.35 5.46 27.59
N ASP A 643 -26.59 5.25 26.31
CA ASP A 643 -25.69 5.70 25.24
C ASP A 643 -25.64 7.23 25.18
N PHE A 644 -24.46 7.76 24.87
CA PHE A 644 -24.22 9.20 24.76
C PHE A 644 -23.17 9.56 23.70
N SER A 645 -23.00 10.85 23.45
CA SER A 645 -22.02 11.40 22.51
C SER A 645 -21.03 12.37 23.17
N LEU A 646 -19.93 12.64 22.46
CA LEU A 646 -18.90 13.62 22.79
C LEU A 646 -18.58 14.45 21.54
N THR A 647 -18.83 15.77 21.59
CA THR A 647 -18.50 16.70 20.50
C THR A 647 -17.21 17.46 20.81
N ALA A 648 -16.28 17.48 19.86
CA ALA A 648 -14.98 18.12 19.99
C ALA A 648 -15.05 19.64 19.99
N ASN A 649 -14.24 20.27 20.86
CA ASN A 649 -13.97 21.71 20.81
C ASN A 649 -13.03 22.08 19.64
N ALA A 650 -12.66 23.35 19.55
CA ALA A 650 -11.75 23.87 18.51
C ALA A 650 -10.32 23.30 18.54
N GLN A 651 -9.97 22.51 19.57
CA GLN A 651 -8.67 21.86 19.75
C GLN A 651 -8.75 20.32 19.63
N GLY A 652 -9.87 19.78 19.15
CA GLY A 652 -10.05 18.33 18.98
C GLY A 652 -10.30 17.55 20.27
N TYR A 653 -10.62 18.25 21.37
CA TYR A 653 -10.82 17.68 22.69
C TYR A 653 -12.29 17.72 23.12
N ALA A 654 -12.77 16.62 23.68
CA ALA A 654 -14.10 16.50 24.28
C ALA A 654 -14.03 15.77 25.62
N TYR A 655 -15.01 16.00 26.50
CA TYR A 655 -15.16 15.22 27.72
C TYR A 655 -16.62 15.16 28.20
N LYS A 656 -16.93 14.15 29.01
CA LYS A 656 -18.19 14.08 29.77
C LYS A 656 -17.92 13.52 31.16
N ASP A 657 -18.47 14.22 32.13
CA ASP A 657 -18.50 13.79 33.54
C ASP A 657 -19.76 12.95 33.77
N LEU A 658 -19.55 11.77 34.33
CA LEU A 658 -20.59 10.78 34.62
C LEU A 658 -20.64 10.61 36.14
N THR A 659 -21.76 10.98 36.76
CA THR A 659 -22.01 10.65 38.17
C THR A 659 -22.42 9.19 38.28
N VAL A 660 -21.70 8.43 39.10
CA VAL A 660 -21.77 6.98 39.27
C VAL A 660 -22.21 6.66 40.69
N GLN A 661 -22.98 5.59 40.83
CA GLN A 661 -23.19 4.91 42.10
C GLN A 661 -23.03 3.40 41.89
N LEU A 662 -22.27 2.75 42.77
CA LEU A 662 -22.13 1.29 42.77
C LEU A 662 -23.26 0.64 43.56
N LYS A 663 -23.49 -0.66 43.35
CA LYS A 663 -24.28 -1.48 44.29
C LYS A 663 -23.69 -1.34 45.71
N PRO A 664 -24.50 -1.47 46.77
CA PRO A 664 -23.98 -1.50 48.14
C PRO A 664 -22.97 -2.64 48.36
N ASN A 665 -22.12 -2.46 49.37
CA ASN A 665 -21.21 -3.48 49.93
C ASN A 665 -20.19 -4.08 48.93
N GLN A 666 -19.86 -3.39 47.84
CA GLN A 666 -18.82 -3.80 46.90
C GLN A 666 -17.42 -3.42 47.40
N ALA A 667 -16.43 -4.28 47.19
CA ALA A 667 -15.03 -4.02 47.53
C ALA A 667 -14.09 -4.90 46.70
N GLY A 668 -12.82 -4.48 46.56
CA GLY A 668 -11.79 -5.26 45.87
C GLY A 668 -11.72 -4.96 44.36
N ALA A 669 -11.30 -5.95 43.57
CA ALA A 669 -11.01 -5.77 42.15
C ALA A 669 -12.29 -5.73 41.29
N ALA A 670 -12.34 -4.76 40.38
CA ALA A 670 -13.37 -4.60 39.36
C ALA A 670 -12.74 -4.07 38.06
N THR A 671 -13.54 -3.93 37.01
CA THR A 671 -13.09 -3.41 35.71
C THR A 671 -14.03 -2.32 35.22
N LEU A 672 -13.46 -1.15 34.94
CA LEU A 672 -14.10 -0.02 34.27
C LEU A 672 -13.95 -0.18 32.76
N ARG A 673 -15.04 -0.07 32.00
CA ARG A 673 -15.05 -0.31 30.55
C ARG A 673 -15.81 0.75 29.78
N LEU A 674 -15.23 1.16 28.66
CA LEU A 674 -15.88 1.92 27.60
C LEU A 674 -16.29 0.98 26.47
N LYS A 675 -17.51 1.18 25.95
CA LYS A 675 -17.91 0.69 24.64
C LYS A 675 -18.24 1.84 23.70
N VAL A 676 -18.01 1.59 22.41
CA VAL A 676 -18.54 2.35 21.28
C VAL A 676 -19.42 1.37 20.50
N GLY A 677 -20.72 1.61 20.43
CA GLY A 677 -21.69 0.65 19.90
C GLY A 677 -21.65 -0.69 20.67
N SER A 678 -21.17 -1.75 20.02
CA SER A 678 -20.97 -3.08 20.61
C SER A 678 -19.54 -3.35 21.11
N ALA A 679 -18.55 -2.67 20.51
CA ALA A 679 -17.12 -2.93 20.67
C ALA A 679 -16.59 -2.49 22.05
N ASN A 680 -15.58 -3.20 22.60
CA ASN A 680 -14.91 -2.80 23.84
C ASN A 680 -13.70 -1.93 23.48
N VAL A 681 -13.71 -0.64 23.84
CA VAL A 681 -12.66 0.32 23.43
C VAL A 681 -11.70 0.65 24.57
N ILE A 682 -12.16 0.61 25.82
CA ILE A 682 -11.28 0.59 27.01
C ILE A 682 -11.75 -0.54 27.93
N THR A 683 -10.81 -1.33 28.44
CA THR A 683 -11.03 -2.30 29.53
C THR A 683 -9.94 -2.09 30.58
N LYS A 684 -10.24 -1.37 31.66
CA LYS A 684 -9.26 -0.90 32.66
C LYS A 684 -9.56 -1.50 34.03
N ALA A 685 -8.59 -2.20 34.62
CA ALA A 685 -8.69 -2.69 35.99
C ALA A 685 -8.77 -1.51 36.98
N VAL A 686 -9.63 -1.63 37.99
CA VAL A 686 -9.88 -0.64 39.05
C VAL A 686 -10.10 -1.34 40.39
N THR A 687 -9.89 -0.63 41.49
CA THR A 687 -10.16 -1.14 42.85
C THR A 687 -11.31 -0.36 43.47
N ILE A 688 -12.22 -1.05 44.14
CA ILE A 688 -13.34 -0.48 44.91
C ILE A 688 -13.01 -0.56 46.40
N ALA A 689 -13.24 0.53 47.13
CA ALA A 689 -12.97 0.61 48.56
C ALA A 689 -13.96 1.56 49.27
N ASN A 690 -14.04 1.44 50.59
CA ASN A 690 -14.79 2.37 51.44
C ASN A 690 -13.98 3.67 51.66
N VAL A 691 -13.86 4.45 50.60
CA VAL A 691 -13.20 5.77 50.56
C VAL A 691 -14.23 6.86 50.24
N ASN A 692 -13.93 8.11 50.60
CA ASN A 692 -14.76 9.24 50.22
C ASN A 692 -14.65 9.51 48.70
N ALA A 693 -15.67 10.14 48.13
CA ALA A 693 -15.62 10.68 46.79
C ALA A 693 -14.69 11.89 46.72
N GLU A 694 -13.77 11.89 45.75
CA GLU A 694 -12.82 12.97 45.48
C GLU A 694 -13.28 13.79 44.26
N PRO A 695 -13.08 15.13 44.26
CA PRO A 695 -13.37 15.93 43.08
C PRO A 695 -12.38 15.61 41.95
N LEU A 696 -12.89 15.49 40.72
CA LEU A 696 -12.03 15.31 39.55
C LEU A 696 -11.17 16.56 39.30
N PRO A 697 -9.93 16.41 38.77
CA PRO A 697 -9.10 17.55 38.42
C PRO A 697 -9.77 18.43 37.36
N LEU A 698 -9.43 19.73 37.33
CA LEU A 698 -10.03 20.69 36.41
C LEU A 698 -9.71 20.36 34.94
N THR A 699 -10.67 20.59 34.03
CA THR A 699 -10.48 20.40 32.59
C THR A 699 -9.71 21.56 31.96
N GLY A 700 -8.40 21.42 31.83
CA GLY A 700 -7.62 22.35 31.00
C GLY A 700 -6.13 22.00 30.86
N ARG A 701 -5.69 21.67 29.63
CA ARG A 701 -4.27 21.78 29.24
C ARG A 701 -3.72 23.21 29.46
N THR A 702 -4.61 24.21 29.49
CA THR A 702 -4.31 25.63 29.73
C THR A 702 -3.74 25.94 31.12
N LEU A 703 -4.08 25.16 32.15
CA LEU A 703 -3.76 25.49 33.55
C LEU A 703 -2.36 25.05 34.02
N ILE A 704 -1.60 24.33 33.20
CA ILE A 704 -0.24 23.88 33.55
C ILE A 704 0.68 25.11 33.77
N HIS A 705 0.47 26.20 33.02
CA HIS A 705 1.23 27.44 33.17
C HIS A 705 0.81 28.26 34.41
N GLU A 706 -0.49 28.36 34.71
CA GLU A 706 -0.97 29.15 35.87
C GLU A 706 -0.67 28.48 37.21
N ALA A 707 -0.78 27.15 37.30
CA ALA A 707 -0.37 26.39 38.48
C ALA A 707 1.13 26.55 38.78
N MET A 708 1.98 26.56 37.75
CA MET A 708 3.41 26.87 37.91
C MET A 708 3.65 28.34 38.26
N GLY A 709 2.85 29.27 37.72
CA GLY A 709 2.92 30.70 38.06
C GLY A 709 2.75 30.98 39.55
N ILE A 710 1.75 30.35 40.19
CA ILE A 710 1.50 30.50 41.64
C ILE A 710 2.65 29.89 42.46
N ALA A 711 3.13 28.69 42.09
CA ALA A 711 4.25 28.04 42.76
C ALA A 711 5.55 28.88 42.67
N TYR A 712 5.88 29.41 41.49
CA TYR A 712 7.06 30.26 41.31
C TYR A 712 6.93 31.61 42.03
N ALA A 713 5.74 32.23 42.06
CA ALA A 713 5.50 33.47 42.80
C ALA A 713 5.72 33.31 44.32
N THR A 714 5.36 32.16 44.90
CA THR A 714 5.63 31.87 46.32
C THR A 714 7.14 31.73 46.59
N VAL A 715 7.91 31.09 45.70
CA VAL A 715 9.36 30.95 45.85
C VAL A 715 10.09 32.28 45.66
N TYR A 716 9.70 33.09 44.67
CA TYR A 716 10.33 34.39 44.40
C TYR A 716 10.06 35.42 45.51
N SER A 717 8.84 35.46 46.06
CA SER A 717 8.49 36.37 47.16
C SER A 717 9.24 36.05 48.46
N GLN A 718 9.41 34.76 48.80
CA GLN A 718 10.26 34.36 49.93
C GLN A 718 11.74 34.75 49.72
N ARG A 719 12.27 34.65 48.49
CA ARG A 719 13.65 35.05 48.18
C ARG A 719 13.86 36.55 48.35
N LEU A 720 12.97 37.38 47.80
CA LEU A 720 13.02 38.84 47.94
C LEU A 720 12.91 39.30 49.40
N LEU A 721 12.09 38.63 50.23
CA LEU A 721 12.00 38.92 51.67
C LEU A 721 13.28 38.56 52.44
N SER A 722 14.04 37.56 51.99
CA SER A 722 15.34 37.21 52.57
C SER A 722 16.45 38.20 52.19
N GLU A 723 16.44 38.69 50.95
CA GLU A 723 17.41 39.68 50.47
C GLU A 723 17.16 41.07 51.08
N ALA A 724 15.89 41.44 51.34
CA ALA A 724 15.54 42.66 52.07
C ALA A 724 16.13 42.70 53.50
N HIS A 725 16.17 41.56 54.21
CA HIS A 725 16.79 41.45 55.54
C HIS A 725 18.32 41.53 55.51
N LEU A 726 18.97 41.16 54.40
CA LEU A 726 20.42 41.24 54.24
C LEU A 726 20.91 42.68 53.94
N ILE A 727 20.03 43.56 53.48
CA ILE A 727 20.34 44.97 53.19
C ILE A 727 20.16 45.85 54.44
N THR A 728 19.11 45.60 55.25
CA THR A 728 18.91 46.35 56.51
C THR A 728 19.94 46.01 57.60
N GLY A 729 20.53 44.81 57.56
CA GLY A 729 21.58 44.38 58.49
C GLY A 729 22.98 44.99 58.27
N LYS A 730 23.13 45.95 57.34
CA LYS A 730 24.40 46.65 57.05
C LYS A 730 24.33 48.18 57.17
N ALA A 731 23.31 48.69 57.86
CA ALA A 731 23.15 50.10 58.20
C ALA A 731 22.95 50.29 59.72
N ALA A 732 23.92 49.80 60.49
CA ALA A 732 24.07 49.97 61.94
C ALA A 732 25.58 50.07 62.28
#